data_AF-C5DTJ9-F1
#
_entry.id   AF-C5DTJ9-F1
#
_cell.length_a   1.000
_cell.length_b   1.000
_cell.length_c   1.000
_cell.angle_alpha   90.00
_cell.angle_beta   90.00
_cell.angle_gamma   90.00
#
_symmetry.space_group_name_H-M   'P 1'
#
loop_
_entity.id
_entity.type
_entity.pdbx_description
1 polymer ?
#
loop_
_entity_poly.entity_id
_entity_poly.type
_entity_poly.pdbx_seq_one_letter_code
_entity_poly.pdbx_strand_id
1 'polypeptide(L)'
;MGGKVTFAVSTPCNKRGKPSGHRLIAFNDDKLSVIPQEVSNVRADTEVNVQAFCYLKPENRGIVPEDVNSGILDSSDYMLLAKSNGFIEIIQDYRYKVENNLPLETKFLLKCTPEDFSDYGSDCTIAGLEYREGLLYCCMCSGRIYIYILNLPYDYAQSQNASIVSPKTDPLYSSHFYGSTSQPSREPQSMEEATFFLNMKFTGRSRLKHVCYYLLPIEPEHLRLSPSMFLFSRVYQGKLIYKPSMYVQLDQGVSGFRTNPLDRFSFLTILPRSPLMIRKIMLPMVYVDFFVTFISIKKRVQQTKAEEVTSWNQLAKEMGYDSLVSWVISEPLHEVDNLGSVAWEDLARCDGISVLRTIIVWIQRQGHAKDDIYELFHRSDLVGSNSSSRSTSNEPRPLSRRRRSSRFGLQRSGTIREPIDVPCSTNWGLDLFIRDVRKNTFTVDFGIVQSNFDSNCNDDGSQPEREEGTRTSFLTDNYKNMDIICVDHYLSLSVFRPKYFDEALTKIDSFHNVIEDEPTSNISVEDNMMKRTLSNLNSFKKLFMLTDSLCMVLDTSGVILLDRRSLLDTKNLLHNEPNAVRIASFNIGLISDAILIADSLHRCHDCGGIEVTYKLIITCIPDEILALKGKFLAHSKIGEITLCDSLKLNRKHRFVDRICLLDYDTLSDYKKRPHLGKEGYPSNTKRPKWE
;
A
#
# COMPACT_ATOMS: atom_id res chain seq x y z
N MET A 1 -15.49 22.44 16.28
CA MET A 1 -16.15 22.49 14.95
C MET A 1 -15.21 21.84 13.95
N GLY A 2 -15.70 20.82 13.23
CA GLY A 2 -14.85 19.83 12.56
C GLY A 2 -14.33 20.28 11.20
N GLY A 3 -13.05 20.02 10.92
CA GLY A 3 -12.47 20.21 9.60
C GLY A 3 -13.14 19.34 8.53
N LYS A 4 -13.17 19.84 7.29
CA LYS A 4 -13.72 19.16 6.12
C LYS A 4 -12.75 18.10 5.63
N VAL A 5 -13.22 16.86 5.48
CA VAL A 5 -12.45 15.76 4.90
C VAL A 5 -12.92 15.51 3.48
N THR A 6 -12.01 15.43 2.52
CA THR A 6 -12.34 15.05 1.13
C THR A 6 -11.57 13.79 0.76
N PHE A 7 -12.28 12.79 0.23
CA PHE A 7 -11.70 11.48 -0.09
C PHE A 7 -12.34 10.87 -1.35
N ALA A 8 -11.58 10.01 -2.03
CA ALA A 8 -12.05 9.20 -3.14
C ALA A 8 -12.40 7.80 -2.67
N VAL A 9 -13.43 7.20 -3.27
CA VAL A 9 -13.87 5.82 -2.99
C VAL A 9 -14.07 5.08 -4.29
N SER A 10 -13.49 3.88 -4.44
CA SER A 10 -13.77 3.03 -5.60
C SER A 10 -15.17 2.43 -5.46
N THR A 11 -15.90 2.43 -6.58
CA THR A 11 -17.23 1.82 -6.71
C THR A 11 -17.24 0.80 -7.84
N PRO A 12 -16.66 -0.39 -7.66
CA PRO A 12 -16.66 -1.44 -8.68
C PRO A 12 -18.08 -1.91 -9.02
N CYS A 13 -18.27 -2.43 -10.22
CA CYS A 13 -19.52 -2.99 -10.71
C CYS A 13 -19.32 -4.40 -11.24
N ASN A 14 -20.03 -5.37 -10.65
CA ASN A 14 -19.98 -6.78 -11.07
C ASN A 14 -20.87 -7.08 -12.29
N LYS A 15 -21.63 -6.09 -12.79
CA LYS A 15 -22.51 -6.26 -13.94
C LYS A 15 -21.75 -5.95 -15.24
N ARG A 16 -21.68 -6.93 -16.15
CA ARG A 16 -21.11 -6.76 -17.50
C ARG A 16 -21.73 -5.57 -18.24
N GLY A 17 -20.90 -4.87 -19.02
CA GLY A 17 -21.32 -3.68 -19.78
C GLY A 17 -21.71 -2.46 -18.95
N LYS A 18 -21.47 -2.45 -17.63
CA LYS A 18 -21.67 -1.27 -16.78
C LYS A 18 -20.33 -0.65 -16.36
N PRO A 19 -20.26 0.69 -16.26
CA PRO A 19 -19.06 1.37 -15.80
C PRO A 19 -18.86 1.15 -14.31
N SER A 20 -17.61 0.86 -13.97
CA SER A 20 -17.00 0.86 -12.65
C SER A 20 -16.09 2.09 -12.55
N GLY A 21 -15.96 2.70 -11.39
CA GLY A 21 -15.11 3.88 -11.29
C GLY A 21 -14.87 4.26 -9.85
N HIS A 22 -14.64 5.55 -9.60
CA HIS A 22 -14.57 6.10 -8.26
C HIS A 22 -15.53 7.27 -8.11
N ARG A 23 -15.83 7.60 -6.85
CA ARG A 23 -16.63 8.76 -6.45
C ARG A 23 -15.85 9.59 -5.45
N LEU A 24 -16.13 10.89 -5.45
CA LEU A 24 -15.60 11.81 -4.46
C LEU A 24 -16.64 12.09 -3.40
N ILE A 25 -16.20 12.09 -2.16
CA ILE A 25 -17.05 12.28 -0.99
C ILE A 25 -16.38 13.30 -0.08
N ALA A 26 -17.19 14.22 0.44
CA ALA A 26 -16.81 15.13 1.49
C ALA A 26 -17.53 14.73 2.78
N PHE A 27 -16.78 14.65 3.89
CA PHE A 27 -17.31 14.63 5.24
C PHE A 27 -17.15 16.04 5.83
N ASN A 28 -18.26 16.73 6.03
CA ASN A 28 -18.28 18.08 6.60
C ASN A 28 -19.51 18.23 7.50
N ASP A 29 -19.36 18.93 8.63
CA ASP A 29 -20.43 19.14 9.60
C ASP A 29 -21.17 17.84 9.98
N ASP A 30 -20.40 16.79 10.20
CA ASP A 30 -20.87 15.44 10.56
C ASP A 30 -21.76 14.77 9.51
N LYS A 31 -21.66 15.19 8.25
CA LYS A 31 -22.41 14.63 7.13
C LYS A 31 -21.52 14.24 5.97
N LEU A 32 -21.83 13.09 5.40
CA LEU A 32 -21.26 12.59 4.15
C LEU A 32 -22.04 13.15 2.97
N SER A 33 -21.33 13.71 2.00
CA SER A 33 -21.91 14.26 0.78
C SER A 33 -21.09 13.86 -0.43
N VAL A 34 -21.75 13.46 -1.51
CA VAL A 34 -21.09 13.13 -2.77
C VAL A 34 -20.78 14.43 -3.51
N ILE A 35 -19.52 14.60 -3.91
CA ILE A 35 -19.11 15.71 -4.77
C ILE A 35 -19.46 15.33 -6.22
N PRO A 36 -20.28 16.13 -6.93
CA PRO A 36 -20.57 15.89 -8.34
C PRO A 36 -19.28 15.85 -9.17
N GLN A 37 -19.21 14.94 -10.13
CA GLN A 37 -18.09 14.83 -11.05
C GLN A 37 -18.63 14.76 -12.47
N GLU A 38 -18.00 15.49 -13.37
CA GLU A 38 -18.23 15.34 -14.81
C GLU A 38 -17.54 14.06 -15.30
N VAL A 39 -18.30 13.17 -15.94
CA VAL A 39 -17.81 11.85 -16.36
C VAL A 39 -17.28 11.95 -17.78
N SER A 40 -15.95 11.89 -17.94
CA SER A 40 -15.29 12.23 -19.21
C SER A 40 -15.24 11.10 -20.25
N ASN A 41 -15.35 9.81 -19.89
CA ASN A 41 -15.60 8.73 -20.85
C ASN A 41 -16.05 7.43 -20.17
N VAL A 42 -17.36 7.15 -20.15
CA VAL A 42 -17.96 5.95 -19.51
C VAL A 42 -17.39 4.63 -20.07
N ARG A 43 -16.86 4.63 -21.30
CA ARG A 43 -16.36 3.42 -21.96
C ARG A 43 -15.05 2.90 -21.37
N ALA A 44 -14.18 3.79 -20.86
CA ALA A 44 -12.90 3.38 -20.27
C ALA A 44 -13.05 2.64 -18.94
N ASP A 45 -14.22 2.79 -18.35
CA ASP A 45 -14.61 2.32 -17.04
C ASP A 45 -15.52 1.07 -17.13
N THR A 46 -15.92 0.67 -18.33
CA THR A 46 -16.79 -0.49 -18.52
C THR A 46 -16.00 -1.78 -18.34
N GLU A 47 -16.41 -2.63 -17.39
CA GLU A 47 -15.73 -3.90 -17.05
C GLU A 47 -14.31 -3.75 -16.48
N VAL A 48 -13.92 -2.53 -16.08
CA VAL A 48 -12.60 -2.22 -15.52
C VAL A 48 -12.75 -1.58 -14.15
N ASN A 49 -12.22 -2.21 -13.11
CA ASN A 49 -12.36 -1.73 -11.73
C ASN A 49 -11.10 -0.96 -11.29
N VAL A 50 -11.29 0.11 -10.53
CA VAL A 50 -10.19 0.78 -9.80
C VAL A 50 -9.83 -0.07 -8.59
N GLN A 51 -8.59 -0.57 -8.55
CA GLN A 51 -8.10 -1.51 -7.53
C GLN A 51 -7.16 -0.85 -6.51
N ALA A 52 -6.49 0.25 -6.88
CA ALA A 52 -5.65 1.03 -5.97
C ALA A 52 -5.60 2.50 -6.38
N PHE A 53 -5.41 3.37 -5.39
CA PHE A 53 -5.24 4.81 -5.55
C PHE A 53 -3.83 5.20 -5.10
N CYS A 54 -3.24 6.18 -5.79
CA CYS A 54 -2.06 6.88 -5.32
C CYS A 54 -2.22 8.37 -5.64
N TYR A 55 -2.40 9.18 -4.60
CA TYR A 55 -2.56 10.63 -4.73
C TYR A 55 -1.24 11.32 -4.36
N LEU A 56 -0.66 12.04 -5.31
CA LEU A 56 0.63 12.72 -5.17
C LEU A 56 0.42 14.23 -5.13
N LYS A 57 1.04 14.88 -4.15
CA LYS A 57 1.04 16.35 -4.04
C LYS A 57 2.37 16.85 -3.45
N PRO A 58 2.74 18.12 -3.71
CA PRO A 58 3.83 18.76 -2.97
C PRO A 58 3.51 18.82 -1.47
N GLU A 59 4.47 18.48 -0.61
CA GLU A 59 4.31 18.57 0.85
C GLU A 59 4.31 20.01 1.35
N ASN A 60 5.29 20.80 0.90
CA ASN A 60 5.61 22.11 1.47
C ASN A 60 5.15 23.29 0.61
N ARG A 61 4.52 23.00 -0.54
CA ARG A 61 4.13 24.01 -1.53
C ARG A 61 2.64 23.92 -1.83
N GLY A 62 2.05 25.06 -2.18
CA GLY A 62 0.67 25.10 -2.64
C GLY A 62 0.50 24.35 -3.96
N ILE A 63 -0.64 23.68 -4.10
CA ILE A 63 -1.06 23.07 -5.36
C ILE A 63 -1.48 24.19 -6.33
N VAL A 64 -0.88 24.22 -7.51
CA VAL A 64 -1.17 25.20 -8.56
C VAL A 64 -1.38 24.42 -9.88
N PRO A 65 -2.51 24.61 -10.58
CA PRO A 65 -2.77 23.91 -11.82
C PRO A 65 -1.76 24.29 -12.91
N GLU A 66 -1.57 23.40 -13.88
CA GLU A 66 -0.62 23.57 -14.97
C GLU A 66 -0.73 24.92 -15.68
N ASP A 67 -1.94 25.28 -16.08
CA ASP A 67 -2.20 26.46 -16.92
C ASP A 67 -1.82 27.78 -16.24
N VAL A 68 -1.72 27.78 -14.90
CA VAL A 68 -1.38 28.95 -14.08
C VAL A 68 0.07 28.90 -13.61
N ASN A 69 0.69 27.72 -13.60
CA ASN A 69 2.05 27.55 -13.11
C ASN A 69 3.07 28.09 -14.13
N SER A 70 3.59 29.29 -13.85
CA SER A 70 4.67 29.92 -14.63
C SER A 70 6.08 29.49 -14.19
N GLY A 71 6.17 28.68 -13.12
CA GLY A 71 7.44 28.24 -12.55
C GLY A 71 8.05 27.02 -13.24
N ILE A 72 9.36 26.84 -13.04
CA ILE A 72 10.11 25.64 -13.48
C ILE A 72 9.83 24.44 -12.54
N LEU A 73 9.38 24.70 -11.31
CA LEU A 73 9.02 23.65 -10.36
C LEU A 73 7.59 23.18 -10.60
N ASP A 74 7.40 21.86 -10.54
CA ASP A 74 6.07 21.28 -10.61
C ASP A 74 5.28 21.54 -9.32
N SER A 75 4.06 22.05 -9.43
CA SER A 75 3.12 22.31 -8.34
C SER A 75 1.75 21.66 -8.58
N SER A 76 1.60 20.84 -9.62
CA SER A 76 0.36 20.11 -9.89
C SER A 76 0.16 18.98 -8.89
N ASP A 77 -1.08 18.64 -8.55
CA ASP A 77 -1.39 17.37 -7.92
C ASP A 77 -1.72 16.28 -8.96
N TYR A 78 -1.43 15.03 -8.62
CA TYR A 78 -1.63 13.89 -9.51
C TYR A 78 -2.43 12.80 -8.81
N MET A 79 -3.50 12.34 -9.45
CA MET A 79 -4.22 11.13 -9.06
C MET A 79 -3.84 9.99 -9.99
N LEU A 80 -3.26 8.94 -9.43
CA LEU A 80 -2.90 7.72 -10.14
C LEU A 80 -3.91 6.62 -9.79
N LEU A 81 -4.60 6.11 -10.81
CA LEU A 81 -5.64 5.09 -10.67
C LEU A 81 -5.17 3.78 -11.28
N ALA A 82 -4.89 2.81 -10.42
CA ALA A 82 -4.49 1.47 -10.81
C ALA A 82 -5.75 0.64 -11.13
N LYS A 83 -5.87 0.17 -12.38
CA LYS A 83 -7.08 -0.48 -12.90
C LYS A 83 -6.88 -1.98 -13.17
N SER A 84 -7.97 -2.74 -13.08
CA SER A 84 -7.98 -4.21 -13.28
C SER A 84 -7.66 -4.67 -14.71
N ASN A 85 -7.52 -3.73 -15.65
CA ASN A 85 -7.04 -3.99 -17.01
C ASN A 85 -5.50 -3.95 -17.13
N GLY A 86 -4.79 -3.72 -16.03
CA GLY A 86 -3.33 -3.66 -16.01
C GLY A 86 -2.77 -2.30 -16.46
N PHE A 87 -3.56 -1.24 -16.39
CA PHE A 87 -3.09 0.14 -16.63
C PHE A 87 -3.17 1.00 -15.37
N ILE A 88 -2.28 1.97 -15.28
CA ILE A 88 -2.38 3.08 -14.33
C ILE A 88 -2.71 4.35 -15.10
N GLU A 89 -3.82 4.97 -14.76
CA GLU A 89 -4.24 6.25 -15.34
C GLU A 89 -3.72 7.39 -14.47
N ILE A 90 -3.03 8.36 -15.09
CA ILE A 90 -2.54 9.56 -14.41
C ILE A 90 -3.43 10.74 -14.78
N ILE A 91 -4.12 11.29 -13.79
CA ILE A 91 -4.93 12.49 -13.90
C ILE A 91 -4.18 13.62 -13.20
N GLN A 92 -3.77 14.61 -13.98
CA GLN A 92 -3.10 15.82 -13.48
C GLN A 92 -4.11 16.91 -13.10
N ASP A 93 -3.74 17.76 -12.15
CA ASP A 93 -4.52 18.89 -11.62
C ASP A 93 -5.86 18.43 -11.06
N TYR A 94 -5.80 17.32 -10.31
CA TYR A 94 -6.99 16.61 -9.85
C TYR A 94 -7.88 17.49 -8.98
N ARG A 95 -7.31 18.16 -7.96
CA ARG A 95 -8.05 19.06 -7.06
C ARG A 95 -8.69 20.22 -7.82
N TYR A 96 -7.92 20.88 -8.68
CA TYR A 96 -8.42 22.00 -9.48
C TYR A 96 -9.58 21.58 -10.38
N LYS A 97 -9.49 20.42 -11.05
CA LYS A 97 -10.58 19.90 -11.88
C LYS A 97 -11.82 19.59 -11.07
N VAL A 98 -11.68 19.01 -9.88
CA VAL A 98 -12.81 18.74 -8.97
C VAL A 98 -13.48 20.03 -8.52
N GLU A 99 -12.72 21.01 -8.06
CA GLU A 99 -13.25 22.28 -7.55
C GLU A 99 -13.99 23.09 -8.63
N ASN A 100 -13.56 22.96 -9.89
CA ASN A 100 -14.16 23.65 -11.03
C ASN A 100 -15.15 22.80 -11.83
N ASN A 101 -15.50 21.59 -11.35
CA ASN A 101 -16.36 20.62 -12.05
C ASN A 101 -15.92 20.31 -13.48
N LEU A 102 -14.61 20.25 -13.73
CA LEU A 102 -14.02 19.91 -15.01
C LEU A 102 -13.93 18.37 -15.17
N PRO A 103 -13.88 17.86 -16.41
CA PRO A 103 -13.75 16.44 -16.68
C PRO A 103 -12.42 15.91 -16.14
N LEU A 104 -12.47 14.79 -15.40
CA LEU A 104 -11.30 14.09 -14.87
C LEU A 104 -10.62 13.25 -15.96
N GLU A 105 -10.12 13.91 -17.00
CA GLU A 105 -9.45 13.25 -18.11
C GLU A 105 -8.06 12.74 -17.74
N THR A 106 -7.81 11.49 -18.13
CA THR A 106 -6.50 10.85 -18.08
C THR A 106 -5.55 11.53 -19.06
N LYS A 107 -4.40 12.00 -18.54
CA LYS A 107 -3.37 12.67 -19.34
C LYS A 107 -2.29 11.70 -19.80
N PHE A 108 -1.89 10.78 -18.93
CA PHE A 108 -0.86 9.77 -19.22
C PHE A 108 -1.31 8.38 -18.76
N LEU A 109 -0.78 7.34 -19.41
CA LEU A 109 -1.06 5.95 -19.09
C LEU A 109 0.24 5.20 -18.84
N LEU A 110 0.28 4.37 -17.80
CA LEU A 110 1.39 3.46 -17.55
C LEU A 110 0.90 2.01 -17.74
N LYS A 111 1.67 1.19 -18.45
CA LYS A 111 1.37 -0.22 -18.69
C LYS A 111 1.98 -1.09 -17.58
N CYS A 112 1.15 -1.91 -16.94
CA CYS A 112 1.54 -2.93 -15.95
C CYS A 112 1.19 -4.35 -16.41
N THR A 113 1.02 -4.59 -17.71
CA THR A 113 0.70 -5.94 -18.22
C THR A 113 1.97 -6.77 -18.45
N PRO A 114 1.95 -8.08 -18.13
CA PRO A 114 3.10 -8.96 -18.31
C PRO A 114 3.50 -9.05 -19.78
N GLU A 115 4.80 -8.96 -20.06
CA GLU A 115 5.32 -9.04 -21.43
C GLU A 115 5.41 -10.49 -21.93
N ASP A 116 5.38 -11.46 -21.02
CA ASP A 116 5.80 -12.84 -21.28
C ASP A 116 4.71 -13.84 -21.69
N PHE A 117 3.45 -13.45 -21.92
CA PHE A 117 2.38 -14.44 -22.15
C PHE A 117 1.41 -14.12 -23.30
N SER A 118 1.27 -15.11 -24.18
CA SER A 118 0.25 -15.25 -25.23
C SER A 118 -1.14 -15.62 -24.69
N ASP A 119 -1.29 -15.84 -23.38
CA ASP A 119 -2.53 -16.31 -22.79
C ASP A 119 -3.46 -15.14 -22.41
N TYR A 120 -4.59 -15.09 -23.11
CA TYR A 120 -5.75 -14.30 -22.72
C TYR A 120 -6.24 -14.74 -21.34
N GLY A 121 -6.03 -13.90 -20.31
CA GLY A 121 -6.59 -14.15 -18.97
C GLY A 121 -5.66 -13.94 -17.78
N SER A 122 -4.54 -13.20 -17.92
CA SER A 122 -3.66 -12.89 -16.79
C SER A 122 -4.39 -12.04 -15.73
N ASP A 123 -4.44 -12.56 -14.50
CA ASP A 123 -4.93 -11.84 -13.32
C ASP A 123 -4.07 -10.57 -13.10
N CYS A 124 -4.65 -9.40 -13.37
CA CYS A 124 -4.03 -8.09 -13.16
C CYS A 124 -4.43 -7.49 -11.81
N THR A 125 -4.73 -8.32 -10.81
CA THR A 125 -5.00 -7.85 -9.44
C THR A 125 -3.76 -7.20 -8.83
N ILE A 126 -3.97 -5.99 -8.31
CA ILE A 126 -2.92 -5.16 -7.71
C ILE A 126 -2.90 -5.36 -6.20
N ALA A 127 -1.72 -5.72 -5.68
CA ALA A 127 -1.46 -5.87 -4.24
C ALA A 127 -1.09 -4.53 -3.59
N GLY A 128 -0.44 -3.63 -4.32
CA GLY A 128 -0.07 -2.30 -3.82
C GLY A 128 0.38 -1.34 -4.91
N LEU A 129 0.10 -0.05 -4.71
CA LEU A 129 0.58 1.05 -5.54
C LEU A 129 1.21 2.10 -4.62
N GLU A 130 2.53 2.22 -4.66
CA GLU A 130 3.27 3.10 -3.76
C GLU A 130 4.28 3.98 -4.49
N TYR A 131 4.35 5.24 -4.09
CA TYR A 131 5.31 6.21 -4.61
C TYR A 131 6.30 6.61 -3.52
N ARG A 132 7.57 6.73 -3.91
CA ARG A 132 8.63 7.22 -3.06
C ARG A 132 9.73 7.90 -3.85
N GLU A 133 10.00 9.17 -3.55
CA GLU A 133 11.23 9.88 -3.96
C GLU A 133 11.55 9.75 -5.47
N GLY A 134 10.52 9.88 -6.33
CA GLY A 134 10.65 9.78 -7.79
C GLY A 134 10.35 8.39 -8.36
N LEU A 135 10.23 7.35 -7.54
CA LEU A 135 9.92 5.99 -7.98
C LEU A 135 8.49 5.61 -7.64
N LEU A 136 7.73 5.10 -8.62
CA LEU A 136 6.41 4.52 -8.43
C LEU A 136 6.48 2.99 -8.60
N TYR A 137 6.06 2.27 -7.57
CA TYR A 137 6.00 0.82 -7.51
C TYR A 137 4.56 0.35 -7.67
N CYS A 138 4.31 -0.51 -8.65
CA CYS A 138 3.06 -1.23 -8.80
C CYS A 138 3.32 -2.73 -8.61
N CYS A 139 2.88 -3.27 -7.49
CA CYS A 139 3.00 -4.69 -7.18
C CYS A 139 1.69 -5.41 -7.50
N MET A 140 1.76 -6.43 -8.34
CA MET A 140 0.66 -7.33 -8.64
C MET A 140 0.59 -8.46 -7.61
N CYS A 141 -0.60 -9.01 -7.39
CA CYS A 141 -0.78 -10.21 -6.58
C CYS A 141 -0.06 -11.44 -7.15
N SER A 142 0.30 -11.41 -8.44
CA SER A 142 1.12 -12.44 -9.09
C SER A 142 2.61 -12.40 -8.69
N GLY A 143 3.04 -11.41 -7.90
CA GLY A 143 4.44 -11.22 -7.52
C GLY A 143 5.26 -10.43 -8.55
N ARG A 144 4.60 -9.84 -9.55
CA ARG A 144 5.21 -8.94 -10.53
C ARG A 144 5.23 -7.52 -10.00
N ILE A 145 6.39 -6.87 -10.01
CA ILE A 145 6.56 -5.49 -9.58
C ILE A 145 7.06 -4.67 -10.77
N TYR A 146 6.30 -3.64 -11.11
CA TYR A 146 6.62 -2.67 -12.15
C TYR A 146 7.06 -1.38 -11.49
N ILE A 147 8.21 -0.86 -11.90
CA ILE A 147 8.81 0.35 -11.31
C ILE A 147 8.90 1.42 -12.40
N TYR A 148 8.36 2.60 -12.11
CA TYR A 148 8.36 3.76 -12.99
C TYR A 148 9.17 4.89 -12.38
N ILE A 149 10.02 5.49 -13.19
CA ILE A 149 10.78 6.67 -12.83
C ILE A 149 9.96 7.90 -13.21
N LEU A 150 9.46 8.64 -12.22
CA LEU A 150 8.65 9.85 -12.40
C LEU A 150 9.51 11.10 -12.21
N ASN A 151 9.37 12.07 -13.12
CA ASN A 151 10.04 13.37 -13.03
C ASN A 151 9.23 14.32 -12.13
N LEU A 152 9.29 14.05 -10.83
CA LEU A 152 8.69 14.90 -9.79
C LEU A 152 9.78 15.52 -8.92
N PRO A 153 9.59 16.76 -8.42
CA PRO A 153 10.41 17.35 -7.38
C PRO A 153 10.51 16.47 -6.13
N TYR A 154 11.61 16.62 -5.38
CA TYR A 154 11.90 15.80 -4.20
C TYR A 154 10.90 16.00 -3.04
N ASP A 155 10.13 17.08 -3.06
CA ASP A 155 9.14 17.42 -2.04
C ASP A 155 7.75 16.84 -2.32
N TYR A 156 7.58 16.03 -3.37
CA TYR A 156 6.35 15.29 -3.60
C TYR A 156 6.25 14.09 -2.66
N ALA A 157 5.05 13.90 -2.11
CA ALA A 157 4.72 12.74 -1.30
C ALA A 157 3.39 12.12 -1.71
N GLN A 158 3.25 10.84 -1.40
CA GLN A 158 1.98 10.13 -1.49
C GLN A 158 1.14 10.44 -0.25
N SER A 159 -0.11 10.86 -0.49
CA SER A 159 -1.10 11.03 0.57
C SER A 159 -1.37 9.71 1.28
N GLN A 160 -1.25 9.70 2.61
CA GLN A 160 -1.56 8.56 3.44
C GLN A 160 -3.03 8.58 3.84
N ASN A 161 -3.63 7.40 4.07
CA ASN A 161 -4.96 7.28 4.66
C ASN A 161 -4.98 7.55 6.18
N ALA A 162 -3.94 8.18 6.70
CA ALA A 162 -3.82 8.63 8.07
C ALA A 162 -3.36 10.09 8.09
N SER A 163 -4.02 10.93 8.89
CA SER A 163 -3.62 12.31 9.12
C SER A 163 -3.72 12.65 10.61
N ILE A 164 -2.74 13.38 11.12
CA ILE A 164 -2.68 13.77 12.54
C ILE A 164 -2.54 15.28 12.59
N VAL A 165 -3.53 15.93 13.19
CA VAL A 165 -3.49 17.36 13.47
C VAL A 165 -2.62 17.55 14.70
N SER A 166 -1.32 17.70 14.50
CA SER A 166 -0.45 18.10 15.59
C SER A 166 -0.67 19.59 15.89
N PRO A 167 -0.93 19.97 17.16
CA PRO A 167 -0.78 21.37 17.54
C PRO A 167 0.68 21.77 17.27
N LYS A 168 0.88 22.90 16.57
CA LYS A 168 2.17 23.44 16.07
C LYS A 168 3.25 23.72 17.14
N THR A 169 3.25 23.06 18.28
CA THR A 169 4.03 23.46 19.47
C THR A 169 4.72 22.34 20.22
N ASP A 170 4.67 21.08 19.78
CA ASP A 170 5.34 20.00 20.52
C ASP A 170 6.36 19.23 19.67
N PRO A 171 7.67 19.55 19.76
CA PRO A 171 8.73 18.92 18.97
C PRO A 171 8.90 17.42 19.23
N LEU A 172 8.31 16.90 20.33
CA LEU A 172 8.29 15.48 20.67
C LEU A 172 7.38 14.64 19.76
N TYR A 173 6.35 15.25 19.15
CA TYR A 173 5.38 14.56 18.30
C TYR A 173 5.54 14.91 16.81
N SER A 174 6.34 15.93 16.49
CA SER A 174 6.40 16.57 15.17
C SER A 174 7.34 15.92 14.14
N SER A 175 8.12 14.88 14.47
CA SER A 175 9.31 14.56 13.65
C SER A 175 9.52 13.10 13.25
N HIS A 176 8.59 12.19 13.54
CA HIS A 176 8.90 10.75 13.39
C HIS A 176 7.91 9.91 12.58
N PHE A 177 7.00 10.55 11.84
CA PHE A 177 6.33 9.87 10.75
C PHE A 177 7.27 9.75 9.55
N TYR A 178 7.60 8.52 9.16
CA TYR A 178 8.11 8.26 7.81
C TYR A 178 7.04 8.69 6.80
N GLY A 179 7.11 9.95 6.39
CA GLY A 179 6.13 10.58 5.49
C GLY A 179 5.92 12.08 5.70
N SER A 180 6.55 12.73 6.69
CA SER A 180 6.57 14.20 6.74
C SER A 180 7.76 14.67 7.57
N THR A 181 8.88 14.82 6.90
CA THR A 181 10.01 15.70 7.20
C THR A 181 11.12 15.21 6.30
N SER A 182 11.66 16.13 5.51
CA SER A 182 12.86 15.95 4.72
C SER A 182 14.00 15.43 5.60
N GLN A 183 14.08 14.11 5.79
CA GLN A 183 15.33 13.50 6.20
C GLN A 183 16.31 13.75 5.05
N PRO A 184 17.56 14.17 5.32
CA PRO A 184 18.57 14.22 4.29
C PRO A 184 18.62 12.84 3.64
N SER A 185 18.52 12.79 2.31
CA SER A 185 18.60 11.55 1.55
C SER A 185 19.82 10.78 2.06
N ARG A 186 19.60 9.66 2.74
CA ARG A 186 20.70 8.88 3.29
C ARG A 186 21.61 8.43 2.14
N GLU A 187 22.89 8.34 2.45
CA GLU A 187 23.92 8.08 1.46
C GLU A 187 23.61 6.80 0.65
N PRO A 188 23.80 6.83 -0.67
CA PRO A 188 23.60 5.66 -1.52
C PRO A 188 24.47 4.50 -1.02
N GLN A 189 23.90 3.29 -0.96
CA GLN A 189 24.63 2.13 -0.43
C GLN A 189 25.61 1.55 -1.44
N SER A 190 25.45 1.89 -2.73
CA SER A 190 26.33 1.46 -3.81
C SER A 190 26.61 2.59 -4.81
N MET A 191 27.66 2.42 -5.61
CA MET A 191 28.03 3.38 -6.67
C MET A 191 26.94 3.47 -7.76
N GLU A 192 26.29 2.36 -8.07
CA GLU A 192 25.18 2.26 -9.01
C GLU A 192 24.00 3.10 -8.53
N GLU A 193 23.58 2.93 -7.27
CA GLU A 193 22.52 3.73 -6.65
C GLU A 193 22.86 5.22 -6.66
N ALA A 194 24.11 5.58 -6.30
CA ALA A 194 24.58 6.96 -6.28
C ALA A 194 24.46 7.63 -7.65
N THR A 195 24.97 6.96 -8.67
CA THR A 195 24.98 7.43 -10.06
C THR A 195 23.55 7.52 -10.61
N PHE A 196 22.72 6.53 -10.31
CA PHE A 196 21.33 6.52 -10.73
C PHE A 196 20.53 7.66 -10.10
N PHE A 197 20.63 7.87 -8.77
CA PHE A 197 19.91 8.94 -8.08
C PHE A 197 20.37 10.34 -8.51
N LEU A 198 21.64 10.52 -8.85
CA LEU A 198 22.15 11.77 -9.40
C LEU A 198 21.45 12.12 -10.73
N ASN A 199 21.25 11.13 -11.58
CA ASN A 199 20.69 11.30 -12.92
C ASN A 199 19.16 11.27 -12.97
N MET A 200 18.50 10.77 -11.92
CA MET A 200 17.04 10.79 -11.79
C MET A 200 16.48 12.12 -11.24
N LYS A 201 17.35 13.04 -10.78
CA LYS A 201 16.91 14.32 -10.19
C LYS A 201 15.95 15.08 -11.09
N PHE A 202 14.96 15.74 -10.50
CA PHE A 202 13.97 16.52 -11.23
C PHE A 202 14.62 17.49 -12.25
N THR A 203 14.18 17.43 -13.51
CA THR A 203 14.83 18.15 -14.63
C THR A 203 14.19 19.50 -14.96
N GLY A 204 13.30 19.97 -14.09
CA GLY A 204 12.42 21.11 -14.38
C GLY A 204 11.16 20.67 -15.11
N ARG A 205 10.14 21.52 -15.04
CA ARG A 205 8.88 21.35 -15.74
C ARG A 205 8.90 22.11 -17.07
N SER A 206 8.43 21.45 -18.11
CA SER A 206 8.12 22.06 -19.42
C SER A 206 7.11 21.18 -20.15
N ARG A 207 6.64 21.62 -21.33
CA ARG A 207 5.76 20.82 -22.19
C ARG A 207 6.32 19.42 -22.48
N LEU A 208 7.64 19.28 -22.59
CA LEU A 208 8.35 18.03 -22.89
C LEU A 208 8.92 17.34 -21.63
N LYS A 209 8.97 18.05 -20.50
CA LYS A 209 9.46 17.55 -19.22
C LYS A 209 8.32 17.45 -18.22
N HIS A 210 7.34 16.60 -18.55
CA HIS A 210 6.22 16.28 -17.68
C HIS A 210 6.54 15.10 -16.73
N VAL A 211 5.57 14.67 -15.92
CA VAL A 211 5.74 13.59 -14.93
C VAL A 211 6.33 12.29 -15.51
N CYS A 212 5.99 11.92 -16.74
CA CYS A 212 6.52 10.71 -17.42
C CYS A 212 7.85 10.93 -18.16
N TYR A 213 8.58 12.03 -17.93
CA TYR A 213 9.76 12.41 -18.74
C TYR A 213 10.82 11.32 -18.88
N TYR A 214 11.06 10.52 -17.84
CA TYR A 214 12.06 9.45 -17.85
C TYR A 214 11.58 8.15 -18.51
N LEU A 215 10.29 8.05 -18.81
CA LEU A 215 9.68 6.82 -19.30
C LEU A 215 9.76 6.73 -20.83
N LEU A 216 9.87 5.50 -21.32
CA LEU A 216 9.79 5.19 -22.74
C LEU A 216 8.33 4.96 -23.15
N PRO A 217 7.82 5.65 -24.19
CA PRO A 217 6.51 5.36 -24.74
C PRO A 217 6.50 3.98 -25.41
N ILE A 218 5.33 3.35 -25.44
CA ILE A 218 5.10 2.14 -26.23
C ILE A 218 5.03 2.52 -27.70
N GLU A 219 5.82 1.82 -28.49
CA GLU A 219 5.85 1.93 -29.94
C GLU A 219 4.44 1.70 -30.55
N PRO A 220 3.96 2.58 -31.46
CA PRO A 220 2.61 2.48 -32.03
C PRO A 220 2.31 1.14 -32.71
N GLU A 221 3.33 0.49 -33.28
CA GLU A 221 3.21 -0.82 -33.90
C GLU A 221 2.90 -1.92 -32.87
N HIS A 222 3.51 -1.86 -31.68
CA HIS A 222 3.27 -2.83 -30.61
C HIS A 222 1.85 -2.73 -30.03
N LEU A 223 1.24 -1.54 -30.08
CA LEU A 223 -0.17 -1.35 -29.68
C LEU A 223 -1.14 -2.12 -30.57
N ARG A 224 -0.79 -2.31 -31.85
CA ARG A 224 -1.62 -3.04 -32.83
C ARG A 224 -1.44 -4.55 -32.74
N LEU A 225 -0.24 -5.00 -32.40
CA LEU A 225 0.15 -6.41 -32.44
C LEU A 225 -0.06 -7.14 -31.11
N SER A 226 -0.02 -6.44 -29.97
CA SER A 226 -0.17 -7.05 -28.66
C SER A 226 -1.64 -7.38 -28.35
N PRO A 227 -2.01 -8.66 -28.16
CA PRO A 227 -3.39 -9.07 -27.89
C PRO A 227 -4.01 -8.43 -26.64
N SER A 228 -3.19 -8.24 -25.60
CA SER A 228 -3.61 -7.63 -24.33
C SER A 228 -3.84 -6.12 -24.47
N MET A 229 -3.10 -5.45 -25.36
CA MET A 229 -3.23 -4.01 -25.62
C MET A 229 -4.33 -3.70 -26.64
N PHE A 230 -4.50 -4.55 -27.65
CA PHE A 230 -5.43 -4.33 -28.76
C PHE A 230 -6.86 -4.11 -28.27
N LEU A 231 -7.30 -4.88 -27.27
CA LEU A 231 -8.63 -4.76 -26.66
C LEU A 231 -8.89 -3.36 -26.07
N PHE A 232 -7.86 -2.73 -25.48
CA PHE A 232 -7.96 -1.41 -24.85
C PHE A 232 -7.46 -0.26 -25.74
N SER A 233 -6.84 -0.56 -26.89
CA SER A 233 -6.33 0.44 -27.84
C SER A 233 -7.42 1.39 -28.34
N ARG A 234 -8.65 0.90 -28.49
CA ARG A 234 -9.83 1.73 -28.86
C ARG A 234 -10.28 2.66 -27.75
N VAL A 235 -10.08 2.26 -26.50
CA VAL A 235 -10.46 3.04 -25.30
C VAL A 235 -9.50 4.20 -25.09
N TYR A 236 -8.21 3.94 -25.28
CA TYR A 236 -7.13 4.91 -25.04
C TYR A 236 -6.57 5.51 -26.33
N GLN A 237 -7.39 5.57 -27.39
CA GLN A 237 -6.96 6.09 -28.69
C GLN A 237 -6.46 7.54 -28.56
N GLY A 238 -5.25 7.80 -29.07
CA GLY A 238 -4.62 9.12 -29.03
C GLY A 238 -3.93 9.49 -27.70
N LYS A 239 -3.90 8.58 -26.72
CA LYS A 239 -3.16 8.78 -25.46
C LYS A 239 -1.78 8.11 -25.52
N LEU A 240 -0.78 8.75 -24.91
CA LEU A 240 0.56 8.17 -24.77
C LEU A 240 0.57 7.13 -23.64
N ILE A 241 1.03 5.92 -23.96
CA ILE A 241 1.17 4.82 -23.02
C ILE A 241 2.66 4.58 -22.79
N TYR A 242 3.09 4.56 -21.55
CA TYR A 242 4.48 4.40 -21.15
C TYR A 242 4.77 3.01 -20.60
N LYS A 243 5.96 2.51 -20.93
CA LYS A 243 6.54 1.26 -20.42
C LYS A 243 7.07 1.47 -18.98
N PRO A 244 7.14 0.40 -18.17
CA PRO A 244 7.89 0.44 -16.92
C PRO A 244 9.38 0.68 -17.18
N SER A 245 10.07 1.31 -16.24
CA SER A 245 11.52 1.51 -16.31
C SER A 245 12.27 0.25 -15.88
N MET A 246 11.74 -0.44 -14.87
CA MET A 246 12.31 -1.68 -14.34
C MET A 246 11.19 -2.67 -14.02
N TYR A 247 11.55 -3.95 -14.03
CA TYR A 247 10.66 -5.05 -13.75
C TYR A 247 11.31 -6.04 -12.78
N VAL A 248 10.56 -6.50 -11.79
CA VAL A 248 10.97 -7.55 -10.84
C VAL A 248 9.90 -8.62 -10.81
N GLN A 249 10.31 -9.88 -10.92
CA GLN A 249 9.45 -11.04 -10.72
C GLN A 249 9.84 -11.73 -9.40
N LEU A 250 8.89 -11.85 -8.49
CA LEU A 250 9.02 -12.65 -7.28
C LEU A 250 8.60 -14.10 -7.56
N ASP A 251 9.17 -15.04 -6.82
CA ASP A 251 8.91 -16.48 -7.01
C ASP A 251 7.48 -16.91 -6.64
N GLN A 252 6.77 -16.09 -5.86
CA GLN A 252 5.46 -16.41 -5.29
C GLN A 252 4.54 -15.18 -5.31
N GLY A 253 3.22 -15.42 -5.27
CA GLY A 253 2.22 -14.36 -5.24
C GLY A 253 2.25 -13.55 -3.93
N VAL A 254 1.82 -12.28 -4.00
CA VAL A 254 1.92 -11.30 -2.91
C VAL A 254 0.51 -10.93 -2.41
N SER A 255 0.34 -10.86 -1.09
CA SER A 255 -0.90 -10.39 -0.43
C SER A 255 -0.77 -8.97 0.13
N GLY A 256 0.45 -8.54 0.48
CA GLY A 256 0.72 -7.19 0.97
C GLY A 256 2.08 -6.68 0.49
N PHE A 257 2.16 -5.39 0.17
CA PHE A 257 3.34 -4.74 -0.37
C PHE A 257 3.46 -3.33 0.19
N ARG A 258 4.65 -2.96 0.70
CA ARG A 258 5.03 -1.57 0.99
C ARG A 258 6.50 -1.32 0.70
N THR A 259 6.83 -0.12 0.25
CA THR A 259 8.19 0.37 0.09
C THR A 259 8.86 0.55 1.45
N ASN A 260 10.17 0.33 1.52
CA ASN A 260 10.91 0.46 2.75
C ASN A 260 11.22 1.95 3.06
N PRO A 261 10.82 2.49 4.23
CA PRO A 261 11.19 3.83 4.70
C PRO A 261 12.68 4.16 4.70
N LEU A 262 13.55 3.16 4.73
CA LEU A 262 14.99 3.36 4.90
C LEU A 262 15.80 3.26 3.60
N ASP A 263 15.26 2.62 2.56
CA ASP A 263 15.99 2.35 1.33
C ASP A 263 15.01 2.34 0.16
N ARG A 264 15.23 3.22 -0.83
CA ARG A 264 14.38 3.38 -2.02
C ARG A 264 14.26 2.09 -2.82
N PHE A 265 15.32 1.28 -2.89
CA PHE A 265 15.33 0.02 -3.62
C PHE A 265 15.00 -1.19 -2.74
N SER A 266 14.52 -0.95 -1.52
CA SER A 266 14.03 -2.01 -0.65
C SER A 266 12.52 -1.91 -0.47
N PHE A 267 11.89 -3.05 -0.29
CA PHE A 267 10.46 -3.15 -0.05
C PHE A 267 10.12 -4.36 0.82
N LEU A 268 9.00 -4.26 1.51
CA LEU A 268 8.43 -5.27 2.36
C LEU A 268 7.29 -5.96 1.62
N THR A 269 7.26 -7.28 1.72
CA THR A 269 6.26 -8.12 1.04
C THR A 269 5.79 -9.21 1.97
N ILE A 270 4.51 -9.55 1.80
CA ILE A 270 3.85 -10.62 2.51
C ILE A 270 3.33 -11.59 1.46
N LEU A 271 3.64 -12.87 1.64
CA LEU A 271 3.13 -13.93 0.77
C LEU A 271 1.93 -14.60 1.46
N PRO A 272 0.94 -15.13 0.72
CA PRO A 272 -0.24 -15.80 1.29
C PRO A 272 0.04 -16.98 2.24
N ARG A 273 1.23 -17.57 2.16
CA ARG A 273 1.67 -18.72 2.97
C ARG A 273 2.95 -18.46 3.77
N SER A 274 3.58 -17.30 3.60
CA SER A 274 4.94 -17.07 4.09
C SER A 274 5.00 -15.82 4.96
N PRO A 275 5.93 -15.80 5.92
CA PRO A 275 6.28 -14.62 6.71
C PRO A 275 6.49 -13.34 5.91
N LEU A 276 6.36 -12.23 6.63
CA LEU A 276 6.83 -10.92 6.20
C LEU A 276 8.31 -10.98 5.80
N MET A 277 8.64 -10.38 4.67
CA MET A 277 10.02 -10.33 4.15
C MET A 277 10.41 -8.91 3.77
N ILE A 278 11.66 -8.55 4.06
CA ILE A 278 12.33 -7.39 3.48
C ILE A 278 13.16 -7.87 2.29
N ARG A 279 12.89 -7.31 1.12
CA ARG A 279 13.63 -7.55 -0.11
C ARG A 279 14.39 -6.29 -0.51
N LYS A 280 15.56 -6.47 -1.13
CA LYS A 280 16.33 -5.40 -1.76
C LYS A 280 16.52 -5.70 -3.24
N ILE A 281 16.26 -4.72 -4.09
CA ILE A 281 16.50 -4.76 -5.52
C ILE A 281 17.99 -4.53 -5.76
N MET A 282 18.59 -5.40 -6.56
CA MET A 282 19.96 -5.23 -7.01
C MET A 282 19.95 -4.44 -8.31
N LEU A 283 20.45 -3.20 -8.28
CA LEU A 283 20.54 -2.34 -9.45
C LEU A 283 21.85 -2.63 -10.22
N PRO A 284 21.80 -3.21 -11.43
CA PRO A 284 23.01 -3.47 -12.22
C PRO A 284 23.52 -2.17 -12.85
N MET A 285 24.84 -1.97 -12.84
CA MET A 285 25.48 -0.82 -13.49
C MET A 285 25.11 -0.70 -14.96
N VAL A 286 24.96 -1.84 -15.65
CA VAL A 286 24.51 -1.93 -17.05
C VAL A 286 23.21 -1.15 -17.31
N TYR A 287 22.25 -1.20 -16.38
CA TYR A 287 21.01 -0.43 -16.51
C TYR A 287 21.23 1.06 -16.21
N VAL A 288 22.09 1.38 -15.23
CA VAL A 288 22.44 2.77 -14.91
C VAL A 288 23.07 3.43 -16.13
N ASP A 289 24.04 2.78 -16.79
CA ASP A 289 24.69 3.28 -18.01
C ASP A 289 23.68 3.52 -19.14
N PHE A 290 22.77 2.57 -19.34
CA PHE A 290 21.68 2.73 -20.30
C PHE A 290 20.82 3.95 -19.98
N PHE A 291 20.39 4.09 -18.72
CA PHE A 291 19.51 5.17 -18.27
C PHE A 291 20.17 6.55 -18.43
N VAL A 292 21.42 6.69 -18.02
CA VAL A 292 22.18 7.95 -18.11
C VAL A 292 22.40 8.32 -19.59
N THR A 293 22.79 7.37 -20.42
CA THR A 293 23.01 7.58 -21.86
C THR A 293 21.71 7.93 -22.56
N PHE A 294 20.62 7.22 -22.27
CA PHE A 294 19.29 7.53 -22.79
C PHE A 294 18.85 8.95 -22.44
N ILE A 295 19.04 9.40 -21.19
CA ILE A 295 18.73 10.78 -20.80
C ILE A 295 19.56 11.79 -21.58
N SER A 296 20.85 11.51 -21.78
CA SER A 296 21.74 12.38 -22.57
C SER A 296 21.27 12.52 -24.01
N ILE A 297 20.94 11.40 -24.66
CA ILE A 297 20.36 11.36 -26.01
C ILE A 297 19.04 12.12 -26.03
N LYS A 298 18.14 11.85 -25.08
CA LYS A 298 16.82 12.50 -24.99
C LYS A 298 16.93 14.01 -24.87
N LYS A 299 17.85 14.51 -24.04
CA LYS A 299 18.13 15.95 -23.90
C LYS A 299 18.59 16.56 -25.24
N ARG A 300 19.53 15.91 -25.94
CA ARG A 300 20.04 16.37 -27.24
C ARG A 300 18.95 16.41 -28.31
N VAL A 301 18.14 15.35 -28.38
CA VAL A 301 17.03 15.26 -29.34
C VAL A 301 15.99 16.34 -29.06
N GLN A 302 15.59 16.55 -27.81
CA GLN A 302 14.57 17.55 -27.46
C GLN A 302 15.05 19.00 -27.62
N GLN A 303 16.37 19.24 -27.63
CA GLN A 303 16.95 20.54 -28.00
C GLN A 303 16.80 20.82 -29.51
N THR A 304 16.85 19.77 -30.34
CA THR A 304 16.77 19.89 -31.80
C THR A 304 15.33 19.77 -32.33
N LYS A 305 14.56 18.82 -31.81
CA LYS A 305 13.15 18.56 -32.13
C LYS A 305 12.30 18.89 -30.89
N ALA A 306 11.58 20.02 -30.92
CA ALA A 306 10.78 20.51 -29.78
C ALA A 306 9.42 19.78 -29.64
N GLU A 307 9.43 18.45 -29.76
CA GLU A 307 8.23 17.60 -29.73
C GLU A 307 8.46 16.36 -28.86
N GLU A 308 7.38 15.77 -28.34
CA GLU A 308 7.47 14.53 -27.56
C GLU A 308 7.66 13.36 -28.54
N VAL A 309 8.76 12.64 -28.37
CA VAL A 309 9.11 11.51 -29.24
C VAL A 309 8.18 10.34 -28.91
N THR A 310 7.38 9.92 -29.88
CA THR A 310 6.43 8.81 -29.74
C THR A 310 7.03 7.44 -30.05
N SER A 311 8.08 7.40 -30.88
CA SER A 311 8.81 6.20 -31.28
C SER A 311 10.32 6.46 -31.23
N TRP A 312 11.00 5.86 -30.26
CA TRP A 312 12.46 6.00 -30.13
C TRP A 312 13.19 5.07 -31.10
N ASN A 313 12.62 3.91 -31.41
CA ASN A 313 13.20 2.98 -32.38
C ASN A 313 13.16 3.55 -33.80
N GLN A 314 12.08 4.23 -34.20
CA GLN A 314 12.01 4.90 -35.51
C GLN A 314 13.03 6.04 -35.58
N LEU A 315 13.11 6.86 -34.53
CA LEU A 315 14.09 7.95 -34.48
C LEU A 315 15.53 7.42 -34.56
N ALA A 316 15.84 6.31 -33.89
CA ALA A 316 17.15 5.68 -33.98
C ALA A 316 17.49 5.27 -35.42
N LYS A 317 16.52 4.69 -36.15
CA LYS A 317 16.66 4.36 -37.58
C LYS A 317 16.87 5.57 -38.46
N GLU A 318 16.18 6.68 -38.21
CA GLU A 318 16.41 7.96 -38.90
C GLU A 318 17.84 8.48 -38.69
N MET A 319 18.43 8.19 -37.53
CA MET A 319 19.79 8.58 -37.17
C MET A 319 20.86 7.56 -37.60
N GLY A 320 20.47 6.45 -38.25
CA GLY A 320 21.38 5.44 -38.79
C GLY A 320 21.64 4.22 -37.89
N TYR A 321 20.84 4.01 -36.84
CA TYR A 321 20.94 2.89 -35.91
C TYR A 321 19.78 1.90 -36.06
N ASP A 322 19.98 0.62 -35.70
CA ASP A 322 18.94 -0.40 -35.86
C ASP A 322 17.75 -0.23 -34.88
N SER A 323 18.04 0.23 -33.67
CA SER A 323 17.11 0.43 -32.55
C SER A 323 17.64 1.45 -31.54
N LEU A 324 16.79 1.92 -30.62
CA LEU A 324 17.23 2.76 -29.50
C LEU A 324 18.35 2.10 -28.70
N VAL A 325 18.24 0.80 -28.45
CA VAL A 325 19.23 0.03 -27.70
C VAL A 325 20.59 0.06 -28.42
N SER A 326 20.60 -0.11 -29.74
CA SER A 326 21.85 -0.03 -30.54
C SER A 326 22.45 1.38 -30.57
N TRP A 327 21.61 2.43 -30.55
CA TRP A 327 22.08 3.80 -30.47
C TRP A 327 22.78 4.06 -29.13
N VAL A 328 22.17 3.62 -28.02
CA VAL A 328 22.78 3.74 -26.68
C VAL A 328 24.13 3.03 -26.60
N ILE A 329 24.30 1.86 -27.23
CA ILE A 329 25.58 1.13 -27.27
C ILE A 329 26.67 1.93 -27.99
N SER A 330 26.31 2.66 -29.04
CA SER A 330 27.27 3.36 -29.89
C SER A 330 27.82 4.65 -29.28
N GLU A 331 27.14 5.19 -28.25
CA GLU A 331 27.53 6.41 -27.54
C GLU A 331 27.63 6.17 -26.03
N PRO A 332 28.41 5.18 -25.54
CA PRO A 332 28.42 4.92 -24.12
C PRO A 332 29.17 6.03 -23.39
N LEU A 333 28.59 6.51 -22.29
CA LEU A 333 29.22 7.53 -21.44
C LEU A 333 30.31 6.96 -20.51
N HIS A 334 30.36 5.63 -20.35
CA HIS A 334 31.35 4.88 -19.57
C HIS A 334 31.96 3.76 -20.43
N GLU A 335 33.20 3.33 -20.14
CA GLU A 335 33.82 2.18 -20.82
C GLU A 335 32.98 0.92 -20.56
N VAL A 336 32.25 0.44 -21.58
CA VAL A 336 31.33 -0.69 -21.42
C VAL A 336 32.10 -2.00 -21.52
N ASP A 337 32.79 -2.37 -20.45
CA ASP A 337 33.44 -3.69 -20.32
C ASP A 337 32.42 -4.86 -20.30
N ASN A 338 31.10 -4.58 -20.32
CA ASN A 338 30.01 -5.54 -20.16
C ASN A 338 29.14 -5.77 -21.41
N LEU A 339 29.61 -5.36 -22.60
CA LEU A 339 28.96 -5.68 -23.89
C LEU A 339 28.99 -7.21 -24.09
N GLY A 340 27.85 -7.87 -23.84
CA GLY A 340 27.72 -9.34 -23.84
C GLY A 340 27.27 -9.95 -22.50
N SER A 341 26.99 -9.14 -21.48
CA SER A 341 26.37 -9.62 -20.24
C SER A 341 24.90 -9.99 -20.45
N VAL A 342 24.42 -11.04 -19.77
CA VAL A 342 23.02 -11.48 -19.78
C VAL A 342 22.05 -10.33 -19.45
N ALA A 343 22.46 -9.41 -18.57
CA ALA A 343 21.66 -8.24 -18.20
C ALA A 343 21.44 -7.27 -19.36
N TRP A 344 22.44 -7.12 -20.25
CA TRP A 344 22.29 -6.30 -21.46
C TRP A 344 21.37 -6.97 -22.48
N GLU A 345 21.52 -8.28 -22.68
CA GLU A 345 20.65 -9.04 -23.59
C GLU A 345 19.19 -9.00 -23.14
N ASP A 346 18.93 -9.13 -21.83
CA ASP A 346 17.59 -9.00 -21.25
C ASP A 346 17.01 -7.59 -21.46
N LEU A 347 17.82 -6.54 -21.24
CA LEU A 347 17.42 -5.14 -21.48
C LEU A 347 17.10 -4.90 -22.95
N ALA A 348 17.93 -5.43 -23.86
CA ALA A 348 17.75 -5.30 -25.30
C ALA A 348 16.48 -6.03 -25.76
N ARG A 349 16.25 -7.25 -25.26
CA ARG A 349 15.05 -8.06 -25.57
C ARG A 349 13.77 -7.38 -25.10
N CYS A 350 13.82 -6.66 -23.98
CA CYS A 350 12.68 -5.97 -23.40
C CYS A 350 12.63 -4.47 -23.76
N ASP A 351 13.25 -4.07 -24.88
CA ASP A 351 13.23 -2.70 -25.42
C ASP A 351 13.55 -1.59 -24.38
N GLY A 352 14.57 -1.81 -23.55
CA GLY A 352 15.01 -0.85 -22.53
C GLY A 352 14.38 -1.02 -21.15
N ILE A 353 13.51 -2.02 -20.94
CA ILE A 353 13.04 -2.42 -19.60
C ILE A 353 14.07 -3.36 -18.98
N SER A 354 14.59 -3.04 -17.80
CA SER A 354 15.53 -3.92 -17.11
C SER A 354 14.82 -4.90 -16.17
N VAL A 355 15.12 -6.19 -16.34
CA VAL A 355 14.67 -7.25 -15.44
C VAL A 355 15.65 -7.35 -14.27
N LEU A 356 15.22 -6.89 -13.10
CA LEU A 356 16.04 -6.78 -11.90
C LEU A 356 15.84 -7.98 -10.98
N ARG A 357 16.95 -8.39 -10.35
CA ARG A 357 16.95 -9.42 -9.31
C ARG A 357 16.71 -8.78 -7.94
N THR A 358 16.12 -9.55 -7.04
CA THR A 358 16.00 -9.17 -5.64
C THR A 358 16.71 -10.18 -4.75
N ILE A 359 17.19 -9.69 -3.61
CA ILE A 359 17.71 -10.52 -2.53
C ILE A 359 16.78 -10.38 -1.32
N ILE A 360 16.58 -11.47 -0.58
CA ILE A 360 15.87 -11.43 0.70
C ILE A 360 16.89 -11.00 1.75
N VAL A 361 16.66 -9.82 2.31
CA VAL A 361 17.50 -9.23 3.34
C VAL A 361 17.07 -9.76 4.70
N TRP A 362 15.77 -9.89 4.93
CA TRP A 362 15.21 -10.42 6.16
C TRP A 362 13.92 -11.18 5.88
N ILE A 363 13.67 -12.23 6.66
CA ILE A 363 12.44 -13.03 6.62
C ILE A 363 12.02 -13.29 8.06
N GLN A 364 10.77 -13.00 8.41
CA GLN A 364 10.21 -13.40 9.70
C GLN A 364 10.32 -14.94 9.80
N ARG A 365 10.95 -15.49 10.83
CA ARG A 365 10.80 -16.94 11.10
C ARG A 365 9.50 -17.13 11.85
N GLN A 366 8.56 -17.84 11.26
CA GLN A 366 7.42 -18.34 12.02
C GLN A 366 7.98 -19.38 13.01
N GLY A 367 8.20 -18.96 14.27
CA GLY A 367 8.21 -19.91 15.38
C GLY A 367 6.92 -20.71 15.31
N HIS A 368 6.93 -21.98 15.75
CA HIS A 368 5.82 -22.94 15.69
C HIS A 368 4.50 -22.43 16.27
N ALA A 369 3.85 -21.45 15.64
CA ALA A 369 2.47 -21.13 15.85
C ALA A 369 1.72 -22.32 15.27
N LYS A 370 1.07 -23.09 16.16
CA LYS A 370 0.12 -24.12 15.74
C LYS A 370 -0.80 -23.44 14.75
N ASP A 371 -0.71 -23.89 13.51
CA ASP A 371 -1.58 -23.38 12.47
C ASP A 371 -2.93 -24.04 12.71
N ASP A 372 -3.68 -23.53 13.68
CA ASP A 372 -4.92 -24.14 14.17
C ASP A 372 -5.92 -24.32 13.03
N ILE A 373 -5.87 -23.46 12.00
CA ILE A 373 -6.66 -23.57 10.77
C ILE A 373 -6.17 -24.76 9.94
N TYR A 374 -4.87 -24.88 9.73
CA TYR A 374 -4.28 -26.03 9.04
C TYR A 374 -4.58 -27.33 9.81
N GLU A 375 -4.42 -27.35 11.13
CA GLU A 375 -4.83 -28.47 11.98
C GLU A 375 -6.33 -28.76 11.86
N LEU A 376 -7.20 -27.75 11.80
CA LEU A 376 -8.66 -27.91 11.68
C LEU A 376 -9.05 -28.65 10.40
N PHE A 377 -8.38 -28.32 9.31
CA PHE A 377 -8.67 -28.87 7.99
C PHE A 377 -7.91 -30.17 7.69
N HIS A 378 -6.77 -30.41 8.34
CA HIS A 378 -5.97 -31.65 8.24
C HIS A 378 -6.30 -32.68 9.33
N ARG A 379 -7.23 -32.40 10.25
CA ARG A 379 -7.57 -33.27 11.40
C ARG A 379 -8.28 -34.59 11.08
N SER A 380 -8.47 -34.94 9.81
CA SER A 380 -9.28 -36.11 9.44
C SER A 380 -8.61 -37.48 9.67
N ASP A 381 -7.28 -37.55 9.88
CA ASP A 381 -6.56 -38.84 9.95
C ASP A 381 -6.18 -39.32 11.36
N LEU A 382 -6.49 -38.56 12.42
CA LEU A 382 -6.07 -38.91 13.79
C LEU A 382 -7.21 -39.34 14.74
N VAL A 383 -8.47 -39.33 14.29
CA VAL A 383 -9.59 -39.87 15.07
C VAL A 383 -9.78 -41.34 14.70
N GLY A 384 -8.78 -42.16 15.02
CA GLY A 384 -8.83 -43.58 14.70
C GLY A 384 -7.58 -44.39 15.04
N SER A 385 -6.88 -44.13 16.15
CA SER A 385 -5.85 -45.05 16.64
C SER A 385 -5.64 -44.91 18.14
N ASN A 386 -6.43 -45.67 18.91
CA ASN A 386 -6.02 -46.09 20.24
C ASN A 386 -4.99 -47.22 20.09
N SER A 387 -3.71 -46.95 20.30
CA SER A 387 -2.75 -47.78 21.07
C SER A 387 -1.28 -47.50 20.72
N SER A 388 -0.50 -47.27 21.79
CA SER A 388 0.91 -47.63 22.03
C SER A 388 2.00 -47.51 20.94
N SER A 389 3.08 -46.85 21.38
CA SER A 389 4.51 -47.21 21.22
C SER A 389 5.36 -46.51 20.15
N ARG A 390 6.55 -46.12 20.64
CA ARG A 390 7.80 -45.60 20.04
C ARG A 390 8.07 -45.95 18.57
N SER A 391 8.60 -44.99 17.79
CA SER A 391 9.92 -45.08 17.14
C SER A 391 10.23 -43.89 16.18
N THR A 392 11.44 -43.35 16.37
CA THR A 392 12.40 -42.72 15.43
C THR A 392 12.06 -42.45 13.95
N SER A 393 12.49 -41.26 13.51
CA SER A 393 13.10 -40.89 12.22
C SER A 393 12.39 -41.28 10.91
N ASN A 394 12.04 -40.27 10.10
CA ASN A 394 12.75 -39.97 8.84
C ASN A 394 12.14 -38.73 8.16
N GLU A 395 13.00 -37.80 7.76
CA GLU A 395 12.70 -36.72 6.82
C GLU A 395 12.16 -37.27 5.50
N PRO A 396 11.20 -36.61 4.82
CA PRO A 396 10.96 -36.87 3.41
C PRO A 396 11.75 -35.88 2.54
N ARG A 397 12.74 -36.42 1.81
CA ARG A 397 13.32 -35.78 0.62
C ARG A 397 12.28 -35.67 -0.51
N PRO A 398 12.37 -34.68 -1.43
CA PRO A 398 11.40 -34.48 -2.49
C PRO A 398 11.82 -35.15 -3.81
N LEU A 399 10.99 -36.05 -4.35
CA LEU A 399 11.00 -36.56 -5.74
C LEU A 399 9.58 -37.11 -6.01
N SER A 400 8.92 -37.07 -7.16
CA SER A 400 9.15 -36.57 -8.52
C SER A 400 7.83 -36.75 -9.33
N ARG A 401 7.66 -35.97 -10.40
CA ARG A 401 6.96 -36.29 -11.68
C ARG A 401 5.74 -37.26 -11.72
N ARG A 402 4.58 -36.66 -12.08
CA ARG A 402 3.65 -37.01 -13.19
C ARG A 402 2.86 -38.35 -13.15
N ARG A 403 1.51 -38.27 -13.15
CA ARG A 403 0.61 -38.91 -14.16
C ARG A 403 -0.87 -38.49 -14.01
N ARG A 404 -1.53 -38.33 -15.16
CA ARG A 404 -2.98 -38.08 -15.37
C ARG A 404 -3.80 -39.36 -15.14
N SER A 405 -5.07 -39.19 -14.72
CA SER A 405 -6.29 -39.94 -15.13
C SER A 405 -7.47 -39.45 -14.26
N SER A 406 -8.58 -38.90 -14.80
CA SER A 406 -9.69 -39.51 -15.55
C SER A 406 -10.92 -39.76 -14.65
N ARG A 407 -12.11 -39.61 -15.26
CA ARG A 407 -13.46 -39.35 -14.73
C ARG A 407 -14.17 -40.53 -14.03
N PHE A 408 -15.39 -40.20 -13.56
CA PHE A 408 -16.55 -40.99 -13.09
C PHE A 408 -16.58 -41.22 -11.57
N GLY A 409 -17.65 -40.95 -10.80
CA GLY A 409 -19.06 -40.71 -11.09
C GLY A 409 -19.89 -41.73 -10.32
N LEU A 410 -20.58 -41.32 -9.25
CA LEU A 410 -21.63 -42.14 -8.61
C LEU A 410 -22.58 -41.25 -7.79
N GLN A 411 -23.83 -41.21 -8.24
CA GLN A 411 -24.98 -40.75 -7.47
C GLN A 411 -25.26 -41.71 -6.32
N ARG A 412 -25.70 -41.20 -5.16
CA ARG A 412 -26.76 -41.83 -4.38
C ARG A 412 -27.45 -40.84 -3.43
N SER A 413 -28.75 -41.10 -3.28
CA SER A 413 -29.83 -40.34 -2.66
C SER A 413 -29.82 -40.38 -1.13
N GLY A 414 -30.38 -39.34 -0.47
CA GLY A 414 -30.83 -39.41 0.93
C GLY A 414 -30.81 -38.09 1.73
N THR A 415 -31.95 -37.40 1.76
CA THR A 415 -32.50 -36.55 2.85
C THR A 415 -31.59 -35.89 3.91
N ILE A 416 -31.50 -34.55 3.80
CA ILE A 416 -31.49 -33.49 4.85
C ILE A 416 -30.58 -33.70 6.08
N ARG A 417 -29.33 -33.25 5.93
CA ARG A 417 -28.65 -32.20 6.71
C ARG A 417 -27.39 -31.92 5.89
N GLU A 418 -27.14 -30.68 5.44
CA GLU A 418 -25.88 -30.33 4.79
C GLU A 418 -24.83 -30.02 5.87
N PRO A 419 -23.90 -30.92 6.23
CA PRO A 419 -22.55 -30.47 6.53
C PRO A 419 -21.97 -29.95 5.21
N ILE A 420 -21.31 -28.80 5.26
CA ILE A 420 -20.49 -28.32 4.14
C ILE A 420 -19.54 -29.47 3.80
N ASP A 421 -19.68 -30.06 2.61
CA ASP A 421 -18.76 -31.08 2.10
C ASP A 421 -17.37 -30.47 2.02
N VAL A 422 -16.55 -30.73 3.04
CA VAL A 422 -15.12 -30.47 2.99
C VAL A 422 -14.55 -31.42 1.96
N PRO A 423 -13.96 -30.95 0.84
CA PRO A 423 -13.47 -31.84 -0.19
C PRO A 423 -12.35 -32.69 0.40
N CYS A 424 -12.60 -34.00 0.55
CA CYS A 424 -11.58 -35.04 0.68
C CYS A 424 -10.74 -35.02 -0.60
N SER A 425 -9.81 -34.09 -0.67
CA SER A 425 -8.88 -33.92 -1.77
C SER A 425 -7.49 -34.14 -1.21
N THR A 426 -6.71 -34.96 -1.91
CA THR A 426 -5.25 -35.06 -1.80
C THR A 426 -4.64 -33.76 -1.27
N ASN A 427 -3.80 -33.78 -0.22
CA ASN A 427 -3.26 -32.63 0.52
C ASN A 427 -3.14 -31.30 -0.26
N TRP A 428 -2.69 -31.35 -1.51
CA TRP A 428 -2.66 -30.22 -2.44
C TRP A 428 -3.99 -29.46 -2.63
N GLY A 429 -5.13 -30.13 -2.82
CA GLY A 429 -6.43 -29.50 -3.05
C GLY A 429 -6.97 -28.78 -1.81
N LEU A 430 -6.78 -29.38 -0.65
CA LEU A 430 -7.07 -28.76 0.64
C LEU A 430 -6.15 -27.57 0.90
N ASP A 431 -4.85 -27.68 0.58
CA ASP A 431 -3.90 -26.58 0.70
C ASP A 431 -4.21 -25.41 -0.26
N LEU A 432 -4.79 -25.70 -1.44
CA LEU A 432 -5.31 -24.67 -2.36
C LEU A 432 -6.57 -24.01 -1.79
N PHE A 433 -7.49 -24.78 -1.22
CA PHE A 433 -8.68 -24.26 -0.56
C PHE A 433 -8.31 -23.38 0.65
N ILE A 434 -7.47 -23.86 1.56
CA ILE A 434 -6.98 -23.08 2.71
C ILE A 434 -6.26 -21.81 2.21
N ARG A 435 -5.48 -21.90 1.13
CA ARG A 435 -4.82 -20.72 0.52
C ARG A 435 -5.84 -19.72 0.01
N ASP A 436 -6.86 -20.17 -0.70
CA ASP A 436 -7.88 -19.29 -1.28
C ASP A 436 -8.78 -18.70 -0.19
N VAL A 437 -9.08 -19.46 0.87
CA VAL A 437 -9.70 -18.95 2.10
C VAL A 437 -8.81 -17.86 2.70
N ARG A 438 -7.53 -18.12 2.96
CA ARG A 438 -6.64 -17.12 3.59
C ARG A 438 -6.47 -15.85 2.78
N LYS A 439 -6.27 -15.99 1.46
CA LYS A 439 -6.18 -14.87 0.52
C LYS A 439 -7.42 -13.97 0.56
N ASN A 440 -8.59 -14.56 0.84
CA ASN A 440 -9.87 -13.86 0.79
C ASN A 440 -10.46 -13.50 2.18
N THR A 441 -9.92 -14.03 3.29
CA THR A 441 -10.55 -13.92 4.63
C THR A 441 -9.68 -13.26 5.70
N PHE A 442 -8.36 -13.38 5.65
CA PHE A 442 -7.47 -12.79 6.66
C PHE A 442 -6.74 -11.58 6.11
N THR A 443 -7.07 -10.44 6.69
CA THR A 443 -6.42 -9.15 6.43
C THR A 443 -5.03 -9.15 7.02
N VAL A 444 -4.05 -8.79 6.20
CA VAL A 444 -2.69 -8.53 6.66
C VAL A 444 -2.35 -7.09 6.37
N ASP A 445 -1.91 -6.38 7.40
CA ASP A 445 -1.50 -4.98 7.30
C ASP A 445 -0.28 -4.76 8.20
N PHE A 446 0.56 -3.79 7.84
CA PHE A 446 1.77 -3.50 8.59
C PHE A 446 2.20 -2.04 8.47
N GLY A 447 2.84 -1.55 9.54
CA GLY A 447 3.43 -0.23 9.66
C GLY A 447 4.89 -0.35 10.07
N ILE A 448 5.69 0.66 9.70
CA ILE A 448 7.13 0.69 9.96
C ILE A 448 7.46 1.97 10.73
N VAL A 449 8.26 1.83 11.78
CA VAL A 449 8.61 2.92 12.70
C VAL A 449 10.11 2.92 12.98
N GLN A 450 10.70 4.10 13.13
CA GLN A 450 12.05 4.24 13.69
C GLN A 450 11.95 4.41 15.21
N SER A 451 12.57 3.50 15.93
CA SER A 451 12.52 3.41 17.37
C SER A 451 13.80 4.00 17.98
N ASN A 452 13.69 5.18 18.60
CA ASN A 452 14.81 5.83 19.30
C ASN A 452 14.93 5.29 20.74
N PHE A 453 15.12 3.99 20.90
CA PHE A 453 15.23 3.39 22.25
C PHE A 453 16.54 3.76 22.98
N ASP A 454 17.59 4.20 22.26
CA ASP A 454 18.95 4.27 22.83
C ASP A 454 19.52 5.71 22.97
N SER A 455 18.79 6.79 22.64
CA SER A 455 19.38 8.16 22.61
C SER A 455 19.17 9.01 23.87
N ASN A 456 18.42 8.53 24.87
CA ASN A 456 18.08 9.31 26.08
C ASN A 456 18.69 8.76 27.38
N CYS A 457 19.80 8.02 27.30
CA CYS A 457 20.68 7.90 28.46
C CYS A 457 21.54 9.16 28.50
N ASN A 458 21.14 10.13 29.33
CA ASN A 458 22.05 11.15 29.83
C ASN A 458 23.17 10.43 30.61
N ASP A 459 24.26 10.10 29.94
CA ASP A 459 25.47 9.64 30.61
C ASP A 459 26.34 10.87 30.88
N ASP A 460 26.12 11.42 32.06
CA ASP A 460 26.98 12.40 32.69
C ASP A 460 28.26 11.66 33.11
N GLY A 461 29.40 11.99 32.50
CA GLY A 461 30.73 11.70 33.03
C GLY A 461 31.32 10.31 32.75
N SER A 462 32.18 10.25 31.73
CA SER A 462 33.43 9.48 31.71
C SER A 462 33.39 8.02 32.23
N GLN A 463 33.04 7.08 31.35
CA GLN A 463 33.65 5.74 31.36
C GLN A 463 33.97 5.29 29.93
N PRO A 464 35.14 4.67 29.69
CA PRO A 464 35.47 4.12 28.39
C PRO A 464 34.63 2.88 28.15
N GLU A 465 33.97 2.84 27.00
CA GLU A 465 33.55 1.67 26.22
C GLU A 465 33.64 0.33 26.98
N ARG A 466 32.68 0.09 27.87
CA ARG A 466 32.40 -1.29 28.31
C ARG A 466 31.52 -1.93 27.25
N GLU A 467 32.20 -2.65 26.36
CA GLU A 467 31.73 -3.83 25.62
C GLU A 467 30.22 -4.10 25.72
N GLU A 468 29.40 -3.28 25.04
CA GLU A 468 28.08 -3.72 24.64
C GLU A 468 28.29 -4.80 23.59
N GLY A 469 28.16 -6.04 24.05
CA GLY A 469 28.35 -7.25 23.26
C GLY A 469 27.83 -7.06 21.85
N THR A 470 28.73 -7.27 20.90
CA THR A 470 28.53 -7.48 19.47
C THR A 470 27.13 -8.03 19.15
N ARG A 471 26.13 -7.14 19.08
CA ARG A 471 24.85 -7.39 18.42
C ARG A 471 25.18 -7.33 16.95
N THR A 472 25.65 -8.45 16.40
CA THR A 472 25.96 -8.63 14.99
C THR A 472 24.67 -8.48 14.18
N SER A 473 24.30 -7.23 13.89
CA SER A 473 23.36 -6.91 12.83
C SER A 473 24.08 -7.16 11.52
N PHE A 474 23.84 -8.32 10.92
CA PHE A 474 24.27 -8.60 9.54
C PHE A 474 23.55 -7.70 8.52
N LEU A 475 22.46 -7.07 8.96
CA LEU A 475 21.70 -6.06 8.23
C LEU A 475 22.40 -4.71 8.40
N THR A 476 22.46 -3.89 7.34
CA THR A 476 23.00 -2.51 7.39
C THR A 476 22.58 -1.83 8.70
N ASP A 477 23.49 -1.14 9.39
CA ASP A 477 23.24 -0.46 10.68
C ASP A 477 21.92 0.33 10.72
N ASN A 478 21.47 0.77 9.54
CA ASN A 478 20.17 1.37 9.26
C ASN A 478 18.95 0.61 9.85
N TYR A 479 18.96 -0.73 9.93
CA TYR A 479 17.83 -1.52 10.42
C TYR A 479 17.81 -1.69 11.95
N LYS A 480 18.88 -1.33 12.67
CA LYS A 480 19.00 -1.52 14.12
C LYS A 480 17.85 -0.91 14.91
N ASN A 481 17.34 0.22 14.42
CA ASN A 481 16.26 0.98 15.05
C ASN A 481 14.92 0.82 14.34
N MET A 482 14.81 -0.06 13.34
CA MET A 482 13.54 -0.26 12.62
C MET A 482 12.66 -1.27 13.35
N ASP A 483 11.44 -0.85 13.71
CA ASP A 483 10.39 -1.75 14.17
C ASP A 483 9.34 -1.91 13.07
N ILE A 484 8.93 -3.14 12.80
CA ILE A 484 7.82 -3.47 11.92
C ILE A 484 6.67 -3.99 12.79
N ILE A 485 5.57 -3.27 12.81
CA ILE A 485 4.34 -3.67 13.50
C ILE A 485 3.43 -4.27 12.44
N CYS A 486 3.01 -5.52 12.61
CA CYS A 486 2.14 -6.18 11.65
C CYS A 486 0.98 -6.89 12.32
N VAL A 487 -0.17 -6.84 11.64
CA VAL A 487 -1.30 -7.75 11.86
C VAL A 487 -1.11 -8.91 10.89
N ASP A 488 -0.90 -10.12 11.39
CA ASP A 488 -0.64 -11.29 10.55
C ASP A 488 -1.91 -12.04 10.12
N HIS A 489 -1.75 -13.09 9.32
CA HIS A 489 -2.86 -13.95 8.88
C HIS A 489 -3.56 -14.70 10.02
N TYR A 490 -2.94 -14.77 11.21
CA TYR A 490 -3.52 -15.36 12.42
C TYR A 490 -4.22 -14.30 13.29
N LEU A 491 -4.40 -13.08 12.74
CA LEU A 491 -5.01 -11.95 13.43
C LEU A 491 -4.25 -11.56 14.70
N SER A 492 -2.95 -11.89 14.78
CA SER A 492 -2.08 -11.47 15.87
C SER A 492 -1.40 -10.16 15.52
N LEU A 493 -1.25 -9.29 16.52
CA LEU A 493 -0.42 -8.09 16.41
C LEU A 493 0.99 -8.43 16.89
N SER A 494 1.95 -8.39 15.97
CA SER A 494 3.35 -8.69 16.25
C SER A 494 4.24 -7.49 15.95
N VAL A 495 5.25 -7.28 16.80
CA VAL A 495 6.29 -6.26 16.61
C VAL A 495 7.61 -6.97 16.34
N PHE A 496 8.18 -6.74 15.17
CA PHE A 496 9.47 -7.29 14.77
C PHE A 496 10.53 -6.20 14.70
N ARG A 497 11.71 -6.49 15.24
CA ARG A 497 12.92 -5.71 14.96
C ARG A 497 13.88 -6.62 14.21
N PRO A 498 14.15 -6.37 12.92
CA PRO A 498 14.98 -7.27 12.11
C PRO A 498 16.34 -7.53 12.75
N LYS A 499 16.58 -8.78 13.15
CA LYS A 499 17.81 -9.28 13.79
C LYS A 499 18.07 -10.71 13.31
N TYR A 500 19.20 -11.31 13.69
CA TYR A 500 19.50 -12.71 13.39
C TYR A 500 18.57 -13.70 14.14
N PHE A 501 18.07 -13.28 15.31
CA PHE A 501 17.08 -14.01 16.11
C PHE A 501 15.70 -13.40 15.84
N ASP A 502 14.83 -14.20 15.21
CA ASP A 502 13.56 -13.75 14.62
C ASP A 502 12.36 -14.05 15.52
N GLU A 503 12.43 -13.64 16.79
CA GLU A 503 11.28 -13.63 17.68
C GLU A 503 10.65 -12.24 17.70
N ALA A 504 9.31 -12.18 17.72
CA ALA A 504 8.61 -10.93 17.89
C ALA A 504 8.99 -10.30 19.24
N LEU A 505 9.38 -9.03 19.26
CA LEU A 505 9.61 -8.26 20.48
C LEU A 505 8.36 -8.22 21.36
N THR A 506 7.20 -8.19 20.71
CA THR A 506 5.90 -8.13 21.34
C THR A 506 4.95 -8.90 20.44
N LYS A 507 4.18 -9.85 21.00
CA LYS A 507 3.13 -10.57 20.30
C LYS A 507 1.86 -10.54 21.15
N ILE A 508 0.79 -10.03 20.55
CA ILE A 508 -0.56 -10.04 21.11
C ILE A 508 -1.39 -10.94 20.19
N ASP A 509 -1.73 -12.13 20.68
CA ASP A 509 -2.59 -13.06 19.94
C ASP A 509 -4.06 -12.63 20.04
N SER A 510 -4.82 -12.81 18.94
CA SER A 510 -6.26 -12.56 18.93
C SER A 510 -6.96 -13.36 20.02
N PHE A 511 -7.96 -12.76 20.67
CA PHE A 511 -8.52 -13.20 21.95
C PHE A 511 -9.31 -14.51 21.84
N HIS A 512 -8.60 -15.64 21.89
CA HIS A 512 -9.23 -16.96 21.99
C HIS A 512 -9.21 -17.55 23.41
N ASN A 513 -8.51 -16.92 24.37
CA ASN A 513 -8.30 -17.49 25.69
C ASN A 513 -8.57 -16.50 26.85
N VAL A 514 -9.61 -15.67 26.76
CA VAL A 514 -10.19 -15.15 28.02
C VAL A 514 -10.99 -16.30 28.61
N ILE A 515 -10.32 -17.13 29.42
CA ILE A 515 -10.97 -18.11 30.28
C ILE A 515 -12.09 -17.37 31.03
N GLU A 516 -13.30 -17.91 30.98
CA GLU A 516 -14.43 -17.47 31.81
C GLU A 516 -14.10 -17.74 33.28
N ASP A 517 -13.13 -17.02 33.84
CA ASP A 517 -12.99 -16.95 35.29
C ASP A 517 -14.22 -16.21 35.81
N GLU A 518 -14.96 -16.89 36.70
CA GLU A 518 -16.12 -16.34 37.38
C GLU A 518 -15.79 -14.94 37.94
N PRO A 519 -16.73 -13.99 37.87
CA PRO A 519 -16.52 -12.65 38.38
C PRO A 519 -16.19 -12.71 39.87
N THR A 520 -14.91 -12.57 40.22
CA THR A 520 -14.53 -12.28 41.59
C THR A 520 -15.11 -10.92 41.95
N SER A 521 -15.71 -10.81 43.13
CA SER A 521 -16.52 -9.67 43.60
C SER A 521 -15.78 -8.32 43.69
N ASN A 522 -14.52 -8.25 43.27
CA ASN A 522 -13.63 -7.10 43.45
C ASN A 522 -13.17 -6.48 42.11
N ILE A 523 -13.67 -6.93 40.96
CA ILE A 523 -13.29 -6.37 39.65
C ILE A 523 -14.04 -5.05 39.44
N SER A 524 -13.32 -3.98 39.08
CA SER A 524 -13.93 -2.67 38.81
C SER A 524 -14.96 -2.74 37.67
N VAL A 525 -15.93 -1.81 37.65
CA VAL A 525 -16.95 -1.75 36.58
C VAL A 525 -16.30 -1.58 35.21
N GLU A 526 -15.22 -0.79 35.16
CA GLU A 526 -14.45 -0.52 33.96
C GLU A 526 -13.69 -1.76 33.46
N ASP A 527 -13.05 -2.53 34.36
CA ASP A 527 -12.36 -3.77 33.99
C ASP A 527 -13.34 -4.84 33.51
N ASN A 528 -14.55 -4.91 34.09
CA ASN A 528 -15.61 -5.79 33.60
C ASN A 528 -16.08 -5.38 32.20
N MET A 529 -16.22 -4.09 31.93
CA MET A 529 -16.57 -3.58 30.60
C MET A 529 -15.44 -3.84 29.59
N MET A 530 -14.18 -3.67 30.00
CA MET A 530 -13.02 -3.97 29.17
C MET A 530 -12.95 -5.46 28.84
N LYS A 531 -13.18 -6.35 29.83
CA LYS A 531 -13.21 -7.82 29.63
C LYS A 531 -14.27 -8.21 28.60
N ARG A 532 -15.48 -7.66 28.69
CA ARG A 532 -16.56 -7.89 27.72
C ARG A 532 -16.24 -7.35 26.33
N THR A 533 -15.61 -6.17 26.26
CA THR A 533 -15.23 -5.61 24.96
C THR A 533 -14.10 -6.41 24.32
N LEU A 534 -13.11 -6.83 25.11
CA LEU A 534 -12.01 -7.69 24.66
C LEU A 534 -12.52 -9.02 24.11
N SER A 535 -13.50 -9.65 24.76
CA SER A 535 -14.09 -10.91 24.28
C SER A 535 -14.87 -10.76 22.97
N ASN A 536 -15.21 -9.53 22.56
CA ASN A 536 -15.93 -9.26 21.31
C ASN A 536 -14.98 -8.93 20.14
N LEU A 537 -13.70 -8.67 20.41
CA LEU A 537 -12.70 -8.38 19.38
C LEU A 537 -12.24 -9.69 18.76
N ASN A 538 -12.52 -9.85 17.47
CA ASN A 538 -12.43 -11.17 16.82
C ASN A 538 -11.54 -11.16 15.57
N SER A 539 -11.27 -10.00 14.97
CA SER A 539 -10.52 -9.90 13.71
C SER A 539 -9.92 -8.53 13.48
N PHE A 540 -8.63 -8.38 13.79
CA PHE A 540 -7.86 -7.20 13.43
C PHE A 540 -7.80 -7.04 11.90
N LYS A 541 -8.23 -5.88 11.40
CA LYS A 541 -8.37 -5.57 9.98
C LYS A 541 -7.34 -4.58 9.45
N LYS A 542 -7.08 -3.52 10.20
CA LYS A 542 -6.22 -2.42 9.74
C LYS A 542 -5.41 -1.81 10.88
N LEU A 543 -4.19 -1.41 10.58
CA LEU A 543 -3.25 -0.82 11.51
C LEU A 543 -2.95 0.63 11.12
N PHE A 544 -3.03 1.53 12.08
CA PHE A 544 -2.57 2.91 11.94
C PHE A 544 -1.54 3.23 13.02
N MET A 545 -0.41 3.79 12.61
CA MET A 545 0.55 4.36 13.55
C MET A 545 0.14 5.81 13.85
N LEU A 546 -0.02 6.17 15.12
CA LEU A 546 -0.32 7.53 15.58
C LEU A 546 0.92 8.25 16.13
N THR A 547 1.88 7.50 16.65
CA THR A 547 3.24 7.96 16.92
C THR A 547 4.20 6.78 16.69
N ASP A 548 5.46 6.92 17.09
CA ASP A 548 6.42 5.82 17.13
C ASP A 548 6.05 4.72 18.16
N SER A 549 5.33 5.06 19.22
CA SER A 549 4.89 4.12 20.26
C SER A 549 3.40 3.82 20.23
N LEU A 550 2.58 4.77 19.79
CA LEU A 550 1.12 4.66 19.82
C LEU A 550 0.59 4.11 18.51
N CYS A 551 -0.07 2.95 18.55
CA CYS A 551 -0.75 2.38 17.40
C CYS A 551 -2.25 2.19 17.66
N MET A 552 -3.04 2.36 16.61
CA MET A 552 -4.47 2.15 16.60
C MET A 552 -4.79 0.97 15.67
N VAL A 553 -5.45 -0.05 16.20
CA VAL A 553 -5.85 -1.26 15.49
C VAL A 553 -7.37 -1.26 15.34
N LEU A 554 -7.84 -1.36 14.10
CA LEU A 554 -9.26 -1.53 13.80
C LEU A 554 -9.62 -3.01 13.82
N ASP A 555 -10.71 -3.33 14.49
CA ASP A 555 -11.35 -4.63 14.51
C ASP A 555 -12.76 -4.52 13.91
N THR A 556 -13.36 -5.65 13.57
CA THR A 556 -14.78 -5.73 13.18
C THR A 556 -15.75 -5.22 14.26
N SER A 557 -15.36 -5.31 15.53
CA SER A 557 -16.18 -4.99 16.72
C SER A 557 -15.72 -3.75 17.47
N GLY A 558 -14.74 -3.00 16.96
CA GLY A 558 -14.29 -1.77 17.60
C GLY A 558 -12.90 -1.31 17.21
N VAL A 559 -12.30 -0.50 18.09
CA VAL A 559 -10.96 0.07 17.91
C VAL A 559 -10.16 -0.14 19.19
N ILE A 560 -8.90 -0.52 19.03
CA ILE A 560 -7.93 -0.68 20.11
C ILE A 560 -6.84 0.37 19.94
N LEU A 561 -6.50 1.07 21.01
CA LEU A 561 -5.35 1.96 21.10
C LEU A 561 -4.31 1.32 22.01
N LEU A 562 -3.09 1.16 21.51
CA LEU A 562 -1.99 0.51 22.19
C LEU A 562 -0.78 1.45 22.25
N ASP A 563 -0.27 1.68 23.46
CA ASP A 563 1.05 2.31 23.65
C ASP A 563 2.10 1.23 23.93
N ARG A 564 2.93 0.97 22.93
CA ARG A 564 3.98 -0.06 22.97
C ARG A 564 5.01 0.18 24.06
N ARG A 565 5.20 1.43 24.50
CA ARG A 565 6.16 1.77 25.58
C ARG A 565 5.63 1.41 26.96
N SER A 566 4.32 1.45 27.13
CA SER A 566 3.65 1.23 28.41
C SER A 566 3.11 -0.20 28.56
N LEU A 567 3.16 -1.00 27.50
CA LEU A 567 2.68 -2.38 27.48
C LEU A 567 3.66 -3.33 28.19
N LEU A 568 3.22 -3.94 29.29
CA LEU A 568 4.02 -4.87 30.10
C LEU A 568 3.57 -6.32 29.94
N ASP A 569 2.26 -6.58 29.94
CA ASP A 569 1.70 -7.92 29.79
C ASP A 569 1.03 -8.08 28.41
N THR A 570 1.66 -8.85 27.53
CA THR A 570 1.14 -9.11 26.19
C THR A 570 0.16 -10.29 26.14
N LYS A 571 0.08 -11.08 27.21
CA LYS A 571 -0.80 -12.26 27.31
C LYS A 571 -2.15 -11.89 27.90
N ASN A 572 -2.17 -11.03 28.92
CA ASN A 572 -3.39 -10.53 29.52
C ASN A 572 -3.45 -9.00 29.46
N LEU A 573 -4.13 -8.49 28.44
CA LEU A 573 -4.25 -7.06 28.23
C LEU A 573 -4.98 -6.33 29.37
N LEU A 574 -5.82 -7.02 30.16
CA LEU A 574 -6.55 -6.44 31.29
C LEU A 574 -5.63 -5.96 32.42
N HIS A 575 -4.49 -6.64 32.61
CA HIS A 575 -3.53 -6.32 33.67
C HIS A 575 -2.65 -5.10 33.38
N ASN A 576 -2.75 -4.54 32.17
CA ASN A 576 -2.00 -3.34 31.84
C ASN A 576 -2.70 -2.08 32.36
N GLU A 577 -1.89 -1.05 32.60
CA GLU A 577 -2.35 0.27 33.00
C GLU A 577 -3.26 0.90 31.92
N PRO A 578 -4.20 1.79 32.29
CA PRO A 578 -5.07 2.49 31.34
C PRO A 578 -4.32 3.22 30.22
N ASN A 579 -3.07 3.62 30.45
CA ASN A 579 -2.25 4.29 29.46
C ASN A 579 -1.69 3.37 28.37
N ALA A 580 -1.62 2.06 28.65
CA ALA A 580 -1.01 1.09 27.74
C ALA A 580 -2.02 0.50 26.75
N VAL A 581 -3.24 0.19 27.20
CA VAL A 581 -4.28 -0.44 26.38
C VAL A 581 -5.62 0.24 26.61
N ARG A 582 -6.25 0.71 25.53
CA ARG A 582 -7.60 1.28 25.58
C ARG A 582 -8.44 0.76 24.43
N ILE A 583 -9.73 0.65 24.68
CA ILE A 583 -10.64 -0.03 23.75
C ILE A 583 -11.96 0.70 23.67
N ALA A 584 -12.48 0.83 22.46
CA ALA A 584 -13.81 1.35 22.22
C ALA A 584 -14.59 0.33 21.37
N SER A 585 -15.70 -0.16 21.92
CA SER A 585 -16.59 -1.11 21.24
C SER A 585 -17.50 -0.39 20.24
N PHE A 586 -17.56 -0.88 19.01
CA PHE A 586 -18.55 -0.47 18.02
C PHE A 586 -18.70 -1.57 16.98
N ASN A 587 -19.92 -2.03 16.69
CA ASN A 587 -20.12 -3.05 15.67
C ASN A 587 -19.97 -2.43 14.26
N ILE A 588 -18.77 -2.49 13.71
CA ILE A 588 -18.42 -1.92 12.39
C ILE A 588 -18.83 -2.89 11.27
N GLY A 589 -18.65 -4.20 11.49
CA GLY A 589 -18.79 -5.23 10.47
C GLY A 589 -17.49 -5.50 9.70
N LEU A 590 -17.59 -6.14 8.53
CA LEU A 590 -16.42 -6.48 7.72
C LEU A 590 -15.88 -5.24 7.01
N ILE A 591 -14.67 -4.84 7.36
CA ILE A 591 -13.98 -3.65 6.85
C ILE A 591 -13.22 -3.99 5.56
N SER A 592 -13.45 -3.20 4.50
CA SER A 592 -12.68 -3.27 3.25
C SER A 592 -11.46 -2.33 3.29
N ASP A 593 -11.66 -1.08 3.71
CA ASP A 593 -10.61 -0.07 3.83
C ASP A 593 -11.03 1.04 4.84
N ALA A 594 -10.08 1.83 5.33
CA ALA A 594 -10.36 2.90 6.28
C ALA A 594 -9.38 4.11 6.20
N ILE A 595 -9.86 5.28 6.61
CA ILE A 595 -9.11 6.53 6.77
C ILE A 595 -9.22 6.97 8.22
N LEU A 596 -8.07 7.26 8.85
CA LEU A 596 -7.99 7.78 10.21
C LEU A 596 -7.55 9.25 10.20
N ILE A 597 -8.27 10.09 10.91
CA ILE A 597 -7.90 11.50 11.13
C ILE A 597 -7.90 11.75 12.63
N ALA A 598 -6.73 11.93 13.23
CA ALA A 598 -6.61 12.33 14.62
C ALA A 598 -6.73 13.86 14.71
N ASP A 599 -7.89 14.34 15.17
CA ASP A 599 -8.20 15.77 15.34
C ASP A 599 -7.42 16.38 16.50
N SER A 600 -7.16 15.61 17.57
CA SER A 600 -6.32 16.03 18.68
C SER A 600 -5.54 14.86 19.24
N LEU A 601 -4.28 15.11 19.59
CA LEU A 601 -3.40 14.20 20.32
C LEU A 601 -2.71 15.00 21.43
N HIS A 602 -3.12 14.79 22.68
CA HIS A 602 -2.60 15.55 23.83
C HIS A 602 -2.13 14.62 24.93
N ARG A 603 -0.97 14.92 25.51
CA ARG A 603 -0.50 14.22 26.69
C ARG A 603 -1.06 14.89 27.94
N CYS A 604 -1.70 14.11 28.81
CA CYS A 604 -2.11 14.58 30.12
C CYS A 604 -0.87 14.89 30.97
N HIS A 605 -0.84 16.09 31.55
CA HIS A 605 0.27 16.55 32.39
C HIS A 605 0.42 15.75 33.68
N ASP A 606 -0.68 15.23 34.24
CA ASP A 606 -0.67 14.61 35.57
C ASP A 606 -0.28 13.12 35.53
N CYS A 607 -0.72 12.38 34.51
CA CYS A 607 -0.48 10.93 34.41
C CYS A 607 0.37 10.50 33.21
N GLY A 608 0.72 11.43 32.31
CA GLY A 608 1.43 11.13 31.07
C GLY A 608 0.62 10.35 30.03
N GLY A 609 -0.65 10.04 30.29
CA GLY A 609 -1.56 9.35 29.38
C GLY A 609 -1.99 10.20 28.20
N ILE A 610 -2.27 9.59 27.05
CA ILE A 610 -2.50 10.32 25.79
C ILE A 610 -4.00 10.45 25.49
N GLU A 611 -4.58 11.64 25.53
CA GLU A 611 -5.92 11.88 25.03
C GLU A 611 -5.93 11.96 23.49
N VAL A 612 -6.84 11.21 22.86
CA VAL A 612 -6.99 11.15 21.41
C VAL A 612 -8.43 11.44 21.03
N THR A 613 -8.67 12.42 20.16
CA THR A 613 -9.95 12.55 19.45
C THR A 613 -9.72 12.31 17.97
N TYR A 614 -10.59 11.52 17.35
CA TYR A 614 -10.38 11.09 15.97
C TYR A 614 -11.69 10.93 15.20
N LYS A 615 -11.56 11.04 13.88
CA LYS A 615 -12.58 10.66 12.89
C LYS A 615 -12.09 9.42 12.15
N LEU A 616 -13.00 8.51 11.91
CA LEU A 616 -12.74 7.26 11.21
C LEU A 616 -13.75 7.11 10.08
N ILE A 617 -13.28 7.02 8.85
CA ILE A 617 -14.11 6.79 7.66
C ILE A 617 -13.81 5.39 7.18
N ILE A 618 -14.84 4.54 7.08
CA ILE A 618 -14.69 3.11 6.84
C ILE A 618 -15.57 2.70 5.67
N THR A 619 -15.03 1.91 4.73
CA THR A 619 -15.84 1.12 3.80
C THR A 619 -16.07 -0.26 4.37
N CYS A 620 -17.33 -0.69 4.43
CA CYS A 620 -17.70 -1.99 5.00
C CYS A 620 -18.78 -2.71 4.19
N ILE A 621 -18.92 -4.01 4.44
CA ILE A 621 -20.00 -4.84 3.89
C ILE A 621 -21.24 -4.70 4.79
N PRO A 622 -22.45 -4.43 4.23
CA PRO A 622 -22.81 -4.50 2.81
C PRO A 622 -22.84 -3.14 2.09
N ASP A 623 -21.67 -2.74 1.56
CA ASP A 623 -21.49 -1.62 0.64
C ASP A 623 -21.82 -0.24 1.21
N GLU A 624 -21.39 -0.05 2.46
CA GLU A 624 -21.63 1.16 3.24
C GLU A 624 -20.34 1.92 3.53
N ILE A 625 -20.46 3.24 3.59
CA ILE A 625 -19.41 4.14 4.07
C ILE A 625 -19.88 4.68 5.40
N LEU A 626 -19.16 4.36 6.47
CA LEU A 626 -19.45 4.84 7.82
C LEU A 626 -18.49 5.98 8.17
N ALA A 627 -19.03 7.09 8.65
CA ALA A 627 -18.26 8.16 9.28
C ALA A 627 -18.46 8.09 10.79
N LEU A 628 -17.41 7.75 11.52
CA LEU A 628 -17.39 7.60 12.96
C LEU A 628 -16.55 8.70 13.58
N LYS A 629 -16.93 9.13 14.78
CA LYS A 629 -16.07 9.90 15.69
C LYS A 629 -15.76 9.05 16.90
N GLY A 630 -14.52 9.08 17.34
CA GLY A 630 -14.12 8.43 18.58
C GLY A 630 -13.27 9.32 19.47
N LYS A 631 -13.27 9.00 20.75
CA LYS A 631 -12.39 9.62 21.75
C LYS A 631 -11.84 8.59 22.72
N PHE A 632 -10.57 8.72 23.06
CA PHE A 632 -9.91 8.03 24.16
C PHE A 632 -9.44 9.07 25.17
N LEU A 633 -10.01 9.03 26.38
CA LEU A 633 -9.60 9.91 27.47
C LEU A 633 -8.31 9.39 28.11
N ALA A 634 -7.47 10.29 28.63
CA ALA A 634 -6.17 9.93 29.19
C ALA A 634 -6.24 8.96 30.38
N HIS A 635 -7.32 9.01 31.18
CA HIS A 635 -7.47 8.24 32.42
C HIS A 635 -8.49 7.09 32.31
N SER A 636 -8.90 6.72 31.10
CA SER A 636 -9.94 5.71 30.86
C SER A 636 -9.39 4.59 29.99
N LYS A 637 -9.62 3.33 30.39
CA LYS A 637 -9.43 2.13 29.58
C LYS A 637 -10.49 2.04 28.47
N ILE A 638 -11.66 2.63 28.70
CA ILE A 638 -12.77 2.60 27.76
C ILE A 638 -12.86 3.91 26.97
N GLY A 639 -12.82 3.79 25.65
CA GLY A 639 -13.11 4.89 24.73
C GLY A 639 -14.57 4.91 24.29
N GLU A 640 -14.97 5.99 23.64
CA GLU A 640 -16.29 6.15 23.05
C GLU A 640 -16.17 6.25 21.53
N ILE A 641 -17.06 5.57 20.80
CA ILE A 641 -17.23 5.71 19.35
C ILE A 641 -18.70 6.00 19.05
N THR A 642 -18.95 7.00 18.21
CA THR A 642 -20.28 7.40 17.78
C THR A 642 -20.35 7.46 16.26
N LEU A 643 -21.41 6.89 15.68
CA LEU A 643 -21.73 7.05 14.27
C LEU A 643 -22.24 8.46 14.01
N CYS A 644 -21.57 9.19 13.11
CA CYS A 644 -21.99 10.52 12.68
C CYS A 644 -22.95 10.43 11.49
N ASP A 645 -22.55 9.70 10.46
CA ASP A 645 -23.33 9.52 9.25
C ASP A 645 -22.96 8.22 8.53
N SER A 646 -23.85 7.76 7.66
CA SER A 646 -23.59 6.61 6.80
C SER A 646 -24.12 6.83 5.39
N LEU A 647 -23.35 6.35 4.40
CA LEU A 647 -23.73 6.39 2.99
C LEU A 647 -23.78 4.96 2.46
N LYS A 648 -24.96 4.50 2.04
CA LYS A 648 -25.17 3.15 1.51
C LYS A 648 -25.34 3.15 0.00
N LEU A 649 -24.60 2.30 -0.71
CA LEU A 649 -24.84 2.06 -2.14
C LEU A 649 -26.16 1.30 -2.38
N ASN A 650 -27.16 1.99 -2.91
CA ASN A 650 -28.47 1.40 -3.25
C ASN A 650 -28.50 0.64 -4.59
N ARG A 651 -27.39 0.60 -5.34
CA ARG A 651 -27.33 -0.04 -6.67
C ARG A 651 -26.93 -1.52 -6.55
N LYS A 652 -27.83 -2.41 -7.01
CA LYS A 652 -27.50 -3.83 -7.18
C LYS A 652 -26.24 -4.01 -8.03
N HIS A 653 -25.34 -4.90 -7.59
CA HIS A 653 -24.06 -5.23 -8.24
C HIS A 653 -22.97 -4.17 -8.15
N ARG A 654 -23.12 -3.13 -7.33
CA ARG A 654 -22.04 -2.18 -7.03
C ARG A 654 -21.70 -2.24 -5.55
N PHE A 655 -20.42 -2.16 -5.25
CA PHE A 655 -19.90 -2.16 -3.88
C PHE A 655 -18.91 -1.01 -3.67
N VAL A 656 -18.63 -0.69 -2.40
CA VAL A 656 -17.50 0.18 -2.04
C VAL A 656 -16.32 -0.68 -1.62
N ASP A 657 -15.12 -0.29 -2.03
CA ASP A 657 -13.92 -1.08 -1.75
C ASP A 657 -12.79 -0.23 -1.17
N ARG A 658 -11.96 0.38 -2.02
CA ARG A 658 -10.79 1.16 -1.62
C ARG A 658 -11.12 2.62 -1.40
N ILE A 659 -10.42 3.25 -0.46
CA ILE A 659 -10.55 4.69 -0.20
C ILE A 659 -9.20 5.40 -0.19
N CYS A 660 -9.21 6.68 -0.55
CA CYS A 660 -8.00 7.51 -0.60
C CYS A 660 -8.27 8.90 -0.06
N LEU A 661 -7.54 9.30 0.98
CA LEU A 661 -7.59 10.66 1.52
C LEU A 661 -6.95 11.65 0.54
N LEU A 662 -7.69 12.69 0.17
CA LEU A 662 -7.20 13.75 -0.72
C LEU A 662 -6.80 14.98 0.06
N ASP A 663 -7.72 15.45 0.89
CA ASP A 663 -7.52 16.67 1.64
C ASP A 663 -8.24 16.67 2.99
N TYR A 664 -7.66 17.42 3.91
CA TYR A 664 -8.23 17.67 5.21
C TYR A 664 -8.01 19.13 5.62
N ASP A 665 -9.07 19.93 5.53
CA ASP A 665 -9.04 21.34 5.88
C ASP A 665 -9.12 21.49 7.40
N THR A 666 -7.99 21.83 8.04
CA THR A 666 -8.03 22.37 9.41
C THR A 666 -8.45 23.83 9.32
N LEU A 667 -9.46 24.26 10.10
CA LEU A 667 -10.00 25.63 10.12
C LEU A 667 -8.98 26.72 10.54
N SER A 668 -7.67 26.45 10.54
CA SER A 668 -6.61 27.35 10.98
C SER A 668 -5.84 28.07 9.87
N ASP A 669 -6.05 27.73 8.60
CA ASP A 669 -5.41 28.47 7.51
C ASP A 669 -6.27 29.69 7.13
N TYR A 670 -5.85 30.83 7.69
CA TYR A 670 -6.32 32.18 7.44
C TYR A 670 -6.82 32.40 6.00
N LYS A 671 -8.05 32.91 5.90
CA LYS A 671 -8.65 33.63 4.77
C LYS A 671 -7.61 34.10 3.73
N LYS A 672 -7.29 33.27 2.73
CA LYS A 672 -6.82 33.77 1.45
C LYS A 672 -8.02 34.47 0.82
N ARG A 673 -7.93 35.80 0.72
CA ARG A 673 -8.95 36.63 0.04
C ARG A 673 -9.24 36.02 -1.33
N PRO A 674 -10.49 35.77 -1.70
CA PRO A 674 -10.81 35.43 -3.08
C PRO A 674 -10.48 36.66 -3.94
N HIS A 675 -9.68 36.46 -4.99
CA HIS A 675 -9.55 37.45 -6.04
C HIS A 675 -10.94 37.67 -6.64
N LEU A 676 -11.43 38.91 -6.56
CA LEU A 676 -12.66 39.34 -7.23
C LEU A 676 -12.47 39.22 -8.74
N GLY A 677 -13.16 38.26 -9.35
CA GLY A 677 -13.43 38.19 -10.78
C GLY A 677 -14.90 37.87 -10.99
N LYS A 678 -15.66 38.89 -11.41
CA LYS A 678 -17.03 38.86 -11.98
C LYS A 678 -17.14 37.73 -13.03
N GLU A 679 -18.22 36.99 -13.28
CA GLU A 679 -19.69 37.05 -13.09
C GLU A 679 -20.15 35.56 -12.97
N GLY A 680 -21.06 35.16 -12.08
CA GLY A 680 -22.50 35.23 -12.35
C GLY A 680 -23.06 33.96 -13.02
N TYR A 681 -23.06 32.79 -12.36
CA TYR A 681 -23.89 31.64 -12.76
C TYR A 681 -24.82 31.18 -11.63
N PRO A 682 -26.10 30.91 -11.89
CA PRO A 682 -27.07 30.61 -10.85
C PRO A 682 -26.85 29.21 -10.28
N SER A 683 -26.69 29.12 -8.96
CA SER A 683 -26.69 27.87 -8.21
C SER A 683 -28.09 27.26 -8.23
N ASN A 684 -28.35 26.35 -9.19
CA ASN A 684 -29.53 25.50 -9.16
C ASN A 684 -29.35 24.43 -8.08
N THR A 685 -29.74 24.74 -6.84
CA THR A 685 -29.94 23.75 -5.78
C THR A 685 -31.20 22.93 -6.07
N LYS A 686 -31.10 21.99 -7.00
CA LYS A 686 -31.99 20.83 -7.05
C LYS A 686 -31.22 19.63 -6.53
N ARG A 687 -31.69 19.04 -5.44
CA ARG A 687 -31.24 17.73 -4.95
C ARG A 687 -31.23 16.75 -6.12
N PRO A 688 -30.09 16.18 -6.53
CA PRO A 688 -30.13 15.02 -7.40
C PRO A 688 -30.56 13.83 -6.55
N LYS A 689 -31.62 13.15 -7.00
CA LYS A 689 -31.92 11.82 -6.50
C LYS A 689 -30.72 10.94 -6.83
N TRP A 690 -30.32 10.14 -5.83
CA TRP A 690 -29.56 8.92 -6.04
C TRP A 690 -30.17 8.15 -7.22
N GLU A 691 -29.44 8.06 -8.32
CA GLU A 691 -29.66 7.02 -9.33
C GLU A 691 -28.57 6.00 -9.24
#